data_AF-A0A8S2MWU1-F1
#
_entry.id   AF-A0A8S2MWU1-F1
#
_cell.length_a   1.000
_cell.length_b   1.000
_cell.length_c   1.000
_cell.angle_alpha   90.00
_cell.angle_beta   90.00
_cell.angle_gamma   90.00
#
_symmetry.space_group_name_H-M   'P 1'
#
loop_
_entity.id
_entity.type
_entity.pdbx_description
1 polymer ?
#
loop_
_entity_poly.entity_id
_entity_poly.type
_entity_poly.pdbx_seq_one_letter_code
_entity_poly.pdbx_strand_id
1 'polypeptide(L)'
;MPNLLIQTIQRNKQIESIANLYKNKSILDHINNYIKAIFFIEYNRRVCQTKPTITNERSTTCFPPSTTTSDDADLNDTIRTEEKYLKEMLSQKEVDIIRRSTITIVQVSLDSQMHPGDLRKTPNESFSPDKHICTIFGPQLRCDHGDIVLVFKRKVMLHPDANFCLQSEDAFLNGNAFMQRPWMKDSGSFHGRMKQLQEAKLHCSIVGHDYAAAADLMATIGLRDKTMNVDLNAIMKHLKSINSNTTFEGHLPDFIPLDYIGEVYIPKNLFQSLSSPAQMAARSIFGDSLRITNHEVNLSPQASGESRSLEKSRVEYQQYVIDKLFEVSTLDTEPFQELSGIVITLPPSHFLEHVPLPYTIEQIYDYYIQSQNQNSISDEIYIYWQAMYGDMMLTLSTEPLASIDNRQRTKCLVCYIAGTPSTTPTDYRESYTYLNLGDPLKHEYVMNKRSFLANSNTFHRGCNLDGFLLYCLKLQRDTGQVTLSHAGPNSIYSYETVSYMFSKSDLKLNDLNFIHVSAGSHQVPVRNLMVHFHPIHDFHPAFDQYFKSNNSPPIQPAPHNPDRARSAAAAKPAENNAQSIISKLNQFPGGSRDIDIDRRKIQPCRDSINCLKIISEEHCKRFSHPCRFSEVCRNKDREPNLTHEPHRVSNCSLGRSCKKLDDPYHRAAYRHVELPDFLFPCRDQNACKNRTFEHRVKYSHGEKLERKIINEDPDKPRSFSNPSSSESYLDDQRNPRNQQHQGHDENRNEKLPCRYGLKCRDRNIAHHCSRYSHPSNQDKGRKPCPFGSTCYNTTDAKHISEFSHG
;
A
#
# COMPACT_ATOMS: atom_id res chain seq x y z
N MET A 1 9.32 7.22 26.44
CA MET A 1 7.89 7.36 26.76
C MET A 1 7.40 8.81 26.77
N PRO A 2 7.89 9.74 27.63
CA PRO A 2 7.44 11.14 27.62
C PRO A 2 7.55 11.83 26.25
N ASN A 3 8.69 11.64 25.59
CA ASN A 3 8.96 12.26 24.29
C ASN A 3 7.99 11.79 23.17
N LEU A 4 7.53 10.54 23.21
CA LEU A 4 6.60 10.00 22.20
C LEU A 4 5.19 10.58 22.39
N LEU A 5 4.75 10.71 23.64
CA LEU A 5 3.46 11.30 23.95
C LEU A 5 3.46 12.81 23.69
N ILE A 6 4.56 13.51 23.99
CA ILE A 6 4.75 14.90 23.60
C ILE A 6 4.68 15.06 22.08
N GLN A 7 5.35 14.20 21.31
CA GLN A 7 5.25 14.19 19.84
C GLN A 7 3.83 13.93 19.34
N THR A 8 3.08 13.06 20.04
CA THR A 8 1.68 12.77 19.72
C THR A 8 0.78 13.98 19.95
N ILE A 9 0.97 14.70 21.06
CA ILE A 9 0.25 15.93 21.36
C ILE A 9 0.57 17.00 20.30
N GLN A 10 1.85 17.13 19.92
CA GLN A 10 2.28 18.07 18.88
C GLN A 10 1.63 17.79 17.52
N ARG A 11 1.39 16.51 17.19
CA ARG A 11 0.72 16.06 15.95
C ARG A 11 -0.81 16.07 16.04
N ASN A 12 -1.40 16.59 17.12
CA ASN A 12 -2.84 16.76 17.18
C ASN A 12 -3.28 17.75 16.09
N LYS A 13 -4.23 17.35 15.22
CA LYS A 13 -4.69 18.16 14.08
C LYS A 13 -5.09 19.59 14.44
N GLN A 14 -5.66 19.83 15.62
CA GLN A 14 -6.03 21.19 16.04
C GLN A 14 -4.81 22.02 16.43
N ILE A 15 -3.86 21.43 17.16
CA ILE A 15 -2.58 22.06 17.53
C ILE A 15 -1.73 22.31 16.28
N GLU A 16 -1.64 21.32 15.41
CA GLU A 16 -0.90 21.38 14.15
C GLU A 16 -1.53 22.42 13.20
N SER A 17 -2.86 22.51 13.12
CA SER A 17 -3.53 23.56 12.36
C SER A 17 -3.23 24.96 12.88
N ILE A 18 -3.14 25.15 14.21
CA ILE A 18 -2.75 26.42 14.82
C ILE A 18 -1.28 26.71 14.51
N ALA A 19 -0.38 25.76 14.76
CA ALA A 19 1.05 25.90 14.45
C ALA A 19 1.30 26.26 12.97
N ASN A 20 0.58 25.61 12.06
CA ASN A 20 0.69 25.83 10.62
C ASN A 20 0.03 27.14 10.14
N LEU A 21 -0.89 27.72 10.91
CA LEU A 21 -1.49 29.02 10.59
C LEU A 21 -0.47 30.15 10.74
N TYR A 22 0.37 30.07 11.78
CA TYR A 22 1.31 31.13 12.13
C TYR A 22 2.70 30.95 11.50
N LYS A 23 3.10 29.72 11.14
CA LYS A 23 4.37 29.37 10.46
C LYS A 23 5.62 30.08 11.00
N ASN A 24 5.61 30.41 12.28
CA ASN A 24 6.69 31.13 12.93
C ASN A 24 7.41 30.16 13.87
N LYS A 25 8.71 29.97 13.63
CA LYS A 25 9.55 29.06 14.42
C LYS A 25 9.53 29.39 15.92
N SER A 26 9.56 30.69 16.26
CA SER A 26 9.47 31.16 17.64
C SER A 26 8.15 30.72 18.28
N ILE A 27 7.02 30.94 17.59
CA ILE A 27 5.70 30.53 18.10
C ILE A 27 5.64 29.01 18.27
N LEU A 28 6.19 28.24 17.32
CA LEU A 28 6.23 26.78 17.42
C LEU A 28 7.09 26.31 18.61
N ASP A 29 8.23 26.93 18.84
CA ASP A 29 9.11 26.63 19.97
C ASP A 29 8.40 26.92 21.31
N HIS A 30 7.67 28.03 21.40
CA HIS A 30 6.85 28.39 22.57
C HIS A 30 5.65 27.43 22.76
N ILE A 31 4.96 27.03 21.69
CA ILE A 31 3.90 26.00 21.75
C ILE A 31 4.49 24.68 22.28
N ASN A 32 5.68 24.29 21.81
CA ASN A 32 6.34 23.05 22.23
C ASN A 32 6.75 23.08 23.70
N ASN A 33 7.31 24.20 24.18
CA ASN A 33 7.67 24.38 25.59
C ASN A 33 6.41 24.38 26.47
N TYR A 34 5.34 25.04 26.03
CA TYR A 34 4.05 25.05 26.71
C TYR A 34 3.44 23.65 26.85
N ILE A 35 3.42 22.87 25.77
CA ILE A 35 2.95 21.47 25.76
C ILE A 35 3.77 20.62 26.72
N LYS A 36 5.11 20.73 26.68
CA LYS A 36 6.00 19.98 27.57
C LYS A 36 5.74 20.31 29.04
N ALA A 37 5.61 21.58 29.38
CA ALA A 37 5.38 22.00 30.76
C ALA A 37 4.03 21.50 31.30
N ILE A 38 2.95 21.60 30.51
CA ILE A 38 1.63 21.04 30.86
C ILE A 38 1.71 19.52 31.02
N PHE A 39 2.38 18.84 30.08
CA PHE A 39 2.58 17.39 30.12
C PHE A 39 3.21 16.94 31.44
N PHE A 40 4.35 17.54 31.81
CA PHE A 40 5.08 17.13 33.01
C PHE A 40 4.33 17.47 34.29
N ILE A 41 3.58 18.58 34.34
CA ILE A 41 2.70 18.90 35.49
C ILE A 41 1.59 17.88 35.66
N GLU A 42 0.86 17.53 34.59
CA GLU A 42 -0.23 16.56 34.70
C GLU A 42 0.31 15.14 35.01
N TYR A 43 1.47 14.81 34.46
CA TYR A 43 2.19 13.57 34.75
C TYR A 43 2.57 13.49 36.25
N ASN A 44 3.24 14.52 36.79
CA ASN A 44 3.62 14.59 38.20
C ASN A 44 2.40 14.53 39.11
N ARG A 45 1.35 15.30 38.80
CA ARG A 45 0.11 15.35 39.58
C ARG A 45 -0.52 13.98 39.73
N ARG A 46 -0.56 13.18 38.66
CA ARG A 46 -1.19 11.86 38.69
C ARG A 46 -0.30 10.77 39.27
N VAL A 47 0.98 10.73 38.93
CA VAL A 47 1.91 9.69 39.40
C VAL A 47 2.22 9.85 40.89
N CYS A 48 2.29 11.09 41.41
CA CYS A 48 2.54 11.35 42.84
C CYS A 48 1.30 11.12 43.72
N GLN A 49 0.08 11.20 43.18
CA GLN A 49 -1.16 10.97 43.93
C GLN A 49 -1.48 9.48 44.17
N THR A 50 -0.85 8.57 43.42
CA THR A 50 -1.12 7.12 43.47
C THR A 50 -0.22 6.31 44.39
N LYS A 51 0.66 6.90 45.22
CA LYS A 51 1.41 6.13 46.23
C LYS A 51 0.45 5.68 47.35
N PRO A 52 0.16 4.37 47.52
CA PRO A 52 -0.53 3.90 48.70
C PRO A 52 0.42 3.98 49.88
N THR A 53 -0.09 4.43 51.02
CA THR A 53 0.58 4.33 52.31
C THR A 53 0.65 2.86 52.72
N ILE A 54 1.64 2.11 52.23
CA ILE A 54 1.95 0.76 52.73
C ILE A 54 3.37 0.78 53.29
N THR A 55 3.41 0.60 54.61
CA THR A 55 4.58 0.41 55.45
C THR A 55 5.34 -0.87 55.07
N ASN A 56 6.67 -0.75 55.01
CA ASN A 56 7.67 -1.81 55.15
C ASN A 56 7.41 -3.12 54.41
N GLU A 57 7.86 -3.19 53.16
CA GLU A 57 8.59 -4.35 52.63
C GLU A 57 9.46 -3.90 51.45
N ARG A 58 10.64 -4.50 51.30
CA ARG A 58 11.69 -4.10 50.35
C ARG A 58 11.18 -4.16 48.90
N SER A 59 10.70 -3.03 48.39
CA SER A 59 10.43 -2.82 46.97
C SER A 59 11.74 -2.41 46.29
N THR A 60 12.27 -3.26 45.43
CA THR A 60 13.24 -2.88 44.40
C THR A 60 12.56 -1.94 43.42
N THR A 61 12.73 -0.64 43.62
CA THR A 61 12.31 0.37 42.66
C THR A 61 13.15 0.22 41.39
N CYS A 62 12.53 -0.25 40.30
CA CYS A 62 12.97 0.13 38.96
C CYS A 62 12.96 1.67 38.90
N PHE A 63 13.98 2.26 38.30
CA PHE A 63 14.31 3.69 38.27
C PHE A 63 15.16 4.16 39.48
N PRO A 64 16.47 4.47 39.28
CA PRO A 64 17.15 5.36 40.21
C PRO A 64 16.40 6.71 40.20
N PRO A 65 16.37 7.44 41.32
CA PRO A 65 15.86 8.81 41.33
C PRO A 65 16.75 9.65 40.42
N SER A 66 16.35 9.79 39.16
CA SER A 66 16.95 10.79 38.28
C SER A 66 16.58 12.14 38.88
N THR A 67 17.60 12.91 39.24
CA THR A 67 17.57 14.33 39.55
C THR A 67 16.92 15.13 38.42
N THR A 68 15.59 15.13 38.37
CA THR A 68 14.76 16.07 37.60
C THR A 68 13.41 16.24 38.32
N THR A 69 13.47 16.54 39.62
CA THR A 69 12.48 17.44 40.21
C THR A 69 12.76 18.81 39.60
N SER A 70 12.29 19.05 38.38
CA SER A 70 11.89 20.41 38.03
C SER A 70 10.75 20.70 39.00
N ASP A 71 10.95 21.60 39.96
CA ASP A 71 9.93 21.89 40.96
C ASP A 71 8.63 22.22 40.22
N ASP A 72 7.47 21.73 40.71
CA ASP A 72 6.18 22.06 40.10
C ASP A 72 5.99 23.58 40.03
N ALA A 73 6.68 24.35 40.90
CA ALA A 73 6.81 25.81 40.81
C ALA A 73 7.47 26.26 39.49
N ASP A 74 8.63 25.70 39.11
CA ASP A 74 9.35 26.01 37.88
C ASP A 74 8.55 25.65 36.62
N LEU A 75 7.85 24.51 36.66
CA LEU A 75 6.96 24.11 35.55
C LEU A 75 5.75 25.04 35.44
N ASN A 76 5.16 25.45 36.58
CA ASN A 76 4.03 26.38 36.58
C ASN A 76 4.46 27.77 36.10
N ASP A 77 5.67 28.21 36.45
CA ASP A 77 6.23 29.47 35.96
C ASP A 77 6.59 29.37 34.47
N THR A 78 7.04 28.20 33.99
CA THR A 78 7.18 27.93 32.55
C THR A 78 5.82 28.01 31.85
N ILE A 79 4.78 27.36 32.37
CA ILE A 79 3.42 27.46 31.82
C ILE A 79 2.98 28.93 31.75
N ARG A 80 3.15 29.71 32.81
CA ARG A 80 2.75 31.12 32.84
C ARG A 80 3.53 31.97 31.84
N THR A 81 4.83 31.75 31.74
CA THR A 81 5.73 32.50 30.83
C THR A 81 5.38 32.21 29.38
N GLU A 82 5.26 30.93 29.03
CA GLU A 82 4.92 30.48 27.69
C GLU A 82 3.47 30.88 27.32
N GLU A 83 2.52 30.74 28.25
CA GLU A 83 1.12 31.15 28.02
C GLU A 83 1.00 32.66 27.80
N LYS A 84 1.76 33.47 28.52
CA LYS A 84 1.80 34.93 28.32
C LYS A 84 2.29 35.26 26.91
N TYR A 85 3.41 34.66 26.49
CA TYR A 85 3.94 34.86 25.15
C TYR A 85 2.94 34.42 24.07
N LEU A 86 2.34 33.24 24.24
CA LEU A 86 1.37 32.72 23.27
C LEU A 86 0.11 33.59 23.20
N LYS A 87 -0.36 34.20 24.29
CA LYS A 87 -1.50 35.14 24.27
C LYS A 87 -1.21 36.46 23.57
N GLU A 88 0.05 36.85 23.47
CA GLU A 88 0.45 38.04 22.69
C GLU A 88 0.40 37.76 21.18
N MET A 89 0.47 36.50 20.77
CA MET A 89 0.60 36.08 19.36
C MET A 89 -0.61 35.30 18.81
N LEU A 90 -1.33 34.58 19.67
CA LEU A 90 -2.48 33.72 19.37
C LEU A 90 -3.74 34.28 20.02
N SER A 91 -4.90 33.98 19.45
CA SER A 91 -6.17 34.28 20.14
C SER A 91 -6.32 33.43 21.40
N GLN A 92 -7.03 33.95 22.41
CA GLN A 92 -7.34 33.21 23.64
C GLN A 92 -7.96 31.83 23.34
N LYS A 93 -8.83 31.76 22.32
CA LYS A 93 -9.47 30.52 21.89
C LYS A 93 -8.47 29.47 21.41
N GLU A 94 -7.40 29.87 20.72
CA GLU A 94 -6.37 28.97 20.21
C GLU A 94 -5.46 28.46 21.32
N VAL A 95 -5.06 29.34 22.25
CA VAL A 95 -4.31 28.95 23.45
C VAL A 95 -5.09 27.94 24.28
N ASP A 96 -6.41 28.16 24.43
CA ASP A 96 -7.31 27.24 25.14
C ASP A 96 -7.43 25.88 24.43
N ILE A 97 -7.42 25.85 23.10
CA ILE A 97 -7.43 24.60 22.31
C ILE A 97 -6.15 23.81 22.54
N ILE A 98 -4.98 24.47 22.50
CA ILE A 98 -3.68 23.81 22.75
C ILE A 98 -3.67 23.23 24.16
N ARG A 99 -4.05 24.02 25.17
CA ARG A 99 -4.09 23.58 26.57
C ARG A 99 -5.04 22.41 26.78
N ARG A 100 -6.28 22.52 26.31
CA ARG A 100 -7.31 21.49 26.53
C ARG A 100 -6.98 20.19 25.79
N SER A 101 -6.47 20.27 24.57
CA SER A 101 -6.05 19.10 23.79
C SER A 101 -4.87 18.39 24.46
N THR A 102 -3.89 19.16 24.91
CA THR A 102 -2.74 18.63 25.68
C THR A 102 -3.20 17.88 26.92
N ILE A 103 -4.00 18.53 27.78
CA ILE A 103 -4.50 17.90 29.02
C ILE A 103 -5.31 16.63 28.72
N THR A 104 -6.22 16.69 27.73
CA THR A 104 -7.09 15.55 27.38
C THR A 104 -6.26 14.36 26.92
N ILE A 105 -5.30 14.56 26.01
CA ILE A 105 -4.45 13.49 25.48
C ILE A 105 -3.61 12.88 26.61
N VAL A 106 -3.04 13.71 27.48
CA VAL A 106 -2.26 13.26 28.64
C VAL A 106 -3.11 12.43 29.59
N GLN A 107 -4.30 12.92 29.94
CA GLN A 107 -5.21 12.22 30.85
C GLN A 107 -5.65 10.88 30.27
N VAL A 108 -6.12 10.83 29.02
CA VAL A 108 -6.52 9.59 28.35
C VAL A 108 -5.37 8.58 28.29
N SER A 109 -4.16 9.06 27.97
CA SER A 109 -2.98 8.19 27.88
C SER A 109 -2.54 7.64 29.24
N LEU A 110 -2.63 8.46 30.30
CA LEU A 110 -2.35 8.03 31.67
C LEU A 110 -3.44 7.11 32.22
N ASP A 111 -4.72 7.39 31.95
CA ASP A 111 -5.86 6.55 32.33
C ASP A 111 -5.76 5.15 31.71
N SER A 112 -5.37 5.06 30.44
CA SER A 112 -5.08 3.79 29.77
C SER A 112 -3.89 3.02 30.36
N GLN A 113 -2.97 3.71 31.05
CA GLN A 113 -1.79 3.08 31.68
C GLN A 113 -2.06 2.67 33.13
N MET A 114 -2.88 3.42 33.88
CA MET A 114 -3.14 3.17 35.31
C MET A 114 -4.30 2.20 35.58
N HIS A 115 -5.17 1.95 34.60
CA HIS A 115 -6.24 0.95 34.68
C HIS A 115 -6.02 -0.17 33.65
N PRO A 116 -5.17 -1.17 33.94
CA PRO A 116 -4.85 -2.28 33.02
C PRO A 116 -5.97 -3.33 32.89
N GLY A 117 -7.16 -3.06 33.41
CA GLY A 117 -8.31 -3.95 33.32
C GLY A 117 -8.68 -4.21 31.86
N ASP A 118 -8.31 -5.39 31.38
CA ASP A 118 -8.63 -6.02 30.09
C ASP A 118 -7.79 -5.69 28.85
N LEU A 119 -6.92 -4.67 28.85
CA LEU A 119 -6.02 -4.40 27.69
C LEU A 119 -4.55 -4.81 27.89
N ARG A 120 -4.13 -5.13 29.12
CA ARG A 120 -2.76 -5.58 29.43
C ARG A 120 -2.77 -6.66 30.51
N LYS A 121 -3.31 -7.84 30.22
CA LYS A 121 -3.04 -9.04 31.04
C LYS A 121 -1.70 -9.66 30.62
N THR A 122 -0.60 -9.06 31.08
CA THR A 122 0.53 -9.69 31.81
C THR A 122 1.75 -8.74 31.83
N PRO A 123 2.63 -8.84 32.86
CA PRO A 123 3.66 -7.86 33.15
C PRO A 123 4.84 -7.96 32.18
N ASN A 124 5.16 -6.82 31.59
CA ASN A 124 6.41 -6.57 30.88
C ASN A 124 7.63 -6.83 31.78
N GLU A 125 8.53 -7.69 31.34
CA GLU A 125 9.97 -7.54 31.66
C GLU A 125 10.91 -8.10 30.58
N SER A 126 10.39 -8.61 29.47
CA SER A 126 11.24 -8.95 28.33
C SER A 126 10.51 -8.67 27.03
N PHE A 127 11.21 -8.01 26.12
CA PHE A 127 10.82 -7.70 24.75
C PHE A 127 10.07 -6.36 24.56
N SER A 128 10.52 -5.66 23.52
CA SER A 128 10.47 -4.21 23.34
C SER A 128 9.07 -3.60 23.49
N PRO A 129 8.94 -2.45 24.18
CA PRO A 129 7.66 -1.81 24.42
C PRO A 129 7.14 -1.08 23.16
N ASP A 130 5.82 -1.10 22.99
CA ASP A 130 5.02 0.04 22.51
C ASP A 130 5.21 0.55 21.07
N LYS A 131 4.81 -0.23 20.04
CA LYS A 131 4.46 0.34 18.69
C LYS A 131 3.21 -0.24 18.03
N HIS A 132 2.67 -1.33 18.57
CA HIS A 132 1.48 -1.97 18.03
C HIS A 132 0.46 -2.21 19.14
N ILE A 133 -0.79 -1.88 18.84
CA ILE A 133 -1.95 -2.19 19.67
C ILE A 133 -2.38 -3.62 19.34
N CYS A 134 -2.25 -4.52 20.33
CA CYS A 134 -2.84 -5.85 20.23
C CYS A 134 -4.37 -5.71 20.21
N THR A 135 -4.99 -6.21 19.15
CA THR A 135 -6.44 -6.17 18.93
C THR A 135 -6.90 -7.55 18.54
N ILE A 136 -7.98 -8.02 19.15
CA ILE A 136 -8.57 -9.32 18.79
C ILE A 136 -9.70 -9.06 17.79
N PHE A 137 -9.58 -9.66 16.61
CA PHE A 137 -10.54 -9.54 15.52
C PHE A 137 -11.44 -10.78 15.46
N GLY A 138 -12.74 -10.55 15.39
CA GLY A 138 -13.72 -11.63 15.22
C GLY A 138 -15.06 -11.27 15.84
N PRO A 139 -16.09 -12.11 15.62
CA PRO A 139 -17.36 -11.96 16.29
C PRO A 139 -17.16 -12.10 17.80
N GLN A 140 -17.51 -11.05 18.55
CA GLN A 140 -17.39 -11.07 19.99
C GLN A 140 -18.69 -11.59 20.61
N LEU A 141 -18.69 -12.86 20.99
CA LEU A 141 -19.86 -13.55 21.56
C LEU A 141 -20.04 -13.30 23.07
N ARG A 142 -19.11 -12.57 23.70
CA ARG A 142 -19.20 -12.18 25.11
C ARG A 142 -19.70 -10.74 25.23
N CYS A 143 -20.58 -10.47 26.20
CA CYS A 143 -21.15 -9.14 26.44
C CYS A 143 -20.32 -8.28 27.41
N ASP A 144 -19.08 -8.66 27.71
CA ASP A 144 -18.14 -7.95 28.58
C ASP A 144 -17.31 -6.89 27.82
N HIS A 145 -17.56 -6.71 26.53
CA HIS A 145 -16.86 -5.74 25.67
C HIS A 145 -17.82 -4.61 25.25
N GLY A 146 -17.26 -3.45 24.86
CA GLY A 146 -18.02 -2.23 24.60
C GLY A 146 -19.12 -2.34 23.53
N ASP A 147 -20.12 -1.46 23.61
CA ASP A 147 -21.32 -1.47 22.76
C ASP A 147 -21.13 -0.80 21.38
N ILE A 148 -19.96 -0.22 21.12
CA ILE A 148 -19.60 0.37 19.82
C ILE A 148 -18.78 -0.65 19.04
N VAL A 149 -19.28 -1.07 17.87
CA VAL A 149 -18.58 -2.04 17.02
C VAL A 149 -17.95 -1.32 15.84
N LEU A 150 -16.63 -1.44 15.72
CA LEU A 150 -15.86 -0.92 14.59
C LEU A 150 -15.58 -2.06 13.61
N VAL A 151 -15.98 -1.87 12.36
CA VAL A 151 -15.77 -2.84 11.29
C VAL A 151 -14.69 -2.29 10.39
N PHE A 152 -13.50 -2.88 10.45
CA PHE A 152 -12.41 -2.47 9.59
C PHE A 152 -12.62 -3.00 8.17
N LYS A 153 -12.26 -2.17 7.19
CA LYS A 153 -12.13 -2.60 5.79
C LYS A 153 -11.06 -3.68 5.72
N ARG A 154 -11.20 -4.63 4.80
CA ARG A 154 -10.17 -5.66 4.51
C ARG A 154 -8.77 -5.07 4.33
N LYS A 155 -8.66 -3.84 3.83
CA LYS A 155 -7.41 -3.08 3.71
C LYS A 155 -6.59 -2.99 5.01
N VAL A 156 -7.20 -3.12 6.20
CA VAL A 156 -6.47 -3.15 7.46
C VAL A 156 -5.54 -4.36 7.54
N MET A 157 -5.90 -5.49 6.92
CA MET A 157 -5.05 -6.68 6.84
C MET A 157 -3.81 -6.48 5.98
N LEU A 158 -3.84 -5.42 5.18
CA LEU A 158 -2.80 -5.00 4.27
C LEU A 158 -2.10 -3.74 4.79
N HIS A 159 -2.45 -3.31 6.01
CA HIS A 159 -1.72 -2.26 6.66
C HIS A 159 -0.31 -2.79 6.95
N PRO A 160 0.73 -2.05 6.57
CA PRO A 160 2.10 -2.55 6.65
C PRO A 160 2.68 -2.60 8.07
N ASP A 161 2.04 -1.94 9.03
CA ASP A 161 2.33 -2.17 10.45
C ASP A 161 1.30 -3.10 11.09
N ALA A 162 0.55 -3.87 10.30
CA ALA A 162 -0.41 -4.82 10.83
C ALA A 162 0.06 -6.26 10.60
N ASN A 163 0.28 -6.97 11.69
CA ASN A 163 0.54 -8.41 11.68
C ASN A 163 -0.67 -9.15 12.22
N PHE A 164 -1.00 -10.29 11.64
CA PHE A 164 -2.16 -11.09 12.04
C PHE A 164 -1.74 -12.50 12.40
N CYS A 165 -2.29 -13.06 13.46
CA CYS A 165 -2.18 -14.47 13.79
C CYS A 165 -3.59 -15.06 13.84
N LEU A 166 -3.73 -16.31 13.38
CA LEU A 166 -5.00 -17.06 13.42
C LEU A 166 -5.39 -17.51 14.84
N GLN A 167 -4.51 -17.35 15.81
CA GLN A 167 -4.75 -17.68 17.21
C GLN A 167 -4.18 -16.57 18.07
N SER A 168 -4.81 -16.33 19.23
CA SER A 168 -4.32 -15.34 20.17
C SER A 168 -3.03 -15.77 20.86
N GLU A 169 -2.28 -14.80 21.37
CA GLU A 169 -1.15 -15.00 22.26
C GLU A 169 -1.53 -15.92 23.43
N ASP A 170 -2.70 -15.69 24.04
CA ASP A 170 -3.25 -16.53 25.11
C ASP A 170 -3.42 -17.99 24.69
N ALA A 171 -3.84 -18.24 23.45
CA ALA A 171 -4.00 -19.60 22.92
C ALA A 171 -2.65 -20.31 22.76
N PHE A 172 -1.60 -19.59 22.35
CA PHE A 172 -0.23 -20.12 22.32
C PHE A 172 0.32 -20.38 23.71
N LEU A 173 0.22 -19.40 24.62
CA LEU A 173 0.76 -19.48 25.97
C LEU A 173 0.15 -20.63 26.77
N ASN A 174 -1.16 -20.84 26.66
CA ASN A 174 -1.88 -21.92 27.35
C ASN A 174 -1.82 -23.26 26.60
N GLY A 175 -1.21 -23.32 25.41
CA GLY A 175 -1.03 -24.53 24.61
C GLY A 175 -2.26 -24.93 23.77
N ASN A 176 -3.37 -24.19 23.85
CA ASN A 176 -4.59 -24.47 23.08
C ASN A 176 -4.37 -24.38 21.56
N ALA A 177 -3.48 -23.50 21.10
CA ALA A 177 -3.13 -23.36 19.68
C ALA A 177 -2.64 -24.69 19.07
N PHE A 178 -1.89 -25.50 19.83
CA PHE A 178 -1.35 -26.79 19.36
C PHE A 178 -2.39 -27.90 19.33
N MET A 179 -3.44 -27.81 20.17
CA MET A 179 -4.55 -28.77 20.11
C MET A 179 -5.37 -28.59 18.83
N GLN A 180 -5.52 -27.34 18.36
CA GLN A 180 -6.24 -27.03 17.13
C GLN A 180 -5.38 -27.25 15.87
N ARG A 181 -4.05 -27.21 16.03
CA ARG A 181 -3.06 -27.32 14.94
C ARG A 181 -2.12 -28.50 15.21
N PRO A 182 -2.56 -29.76 15.04
CA PRO A 182 -1.75 -30.95 15.35
C PRO A 182 -0.49 -31.10 14.46
N TRP A 183 -0.40 -30.33 13.38
CA TRP A 183 0.82 -30.21 12.57
C TRP A 183 1.90 -29.32 13.21
N MET A 184 1.56 -28.58 14.28
CA MET A 184 2.52 -27.85 15.10
C MET A 184 2.85 -28.65 16.35
N LYS A 185 4.15 -28.74 16.66
CA LYS A 185 4.63 -29.38 17.90
C LYS A 185 4.76 -28.34 19.00
N ASP A 186 4.07 -28.53 20.11
CA ASP A 186 4.23 -27.69 21.29
C ASP A 186 5.65 -27.82 21.85
N SER A 187 6.35 -26.69 21.98
CA SER A 187 7.68 -26.65 22.60
C SER A 187 7.66 -26.89 24.11
N GLY A 188 6.50 -26.74 24.76
CA GLY A 188 6.28 -26.90 26.19
C GLY A 188 6.87 -25.79 27.08
N SER A 189 7.83 -25.01 26.57
CA SER A 189 8.41 -23.86 27.26
C SER A 189 7.74 -22.55 26.86
N PHE A 190 7.65 -21.59 27.80
CA PHE A 190 7.15 -20.24 27.54
C PHE A 190 7.89 -19.58 26.36
N HIS A 191 9.22 -19.60 26.39
CA HIS A 191 10.04 -19.00 25.35
C HIS A 191 9.87 -19.68 23.99
N GLY A 192 9.74 -21.01 23.95
CA GLY A 192 9.50 -21.74 22.71
C GLY A 192 8.13 -21.43 22.11
N ARG A 193 7.08 -21.40 22.94
CA ARG A 193 5.71 -21.07 22.51
C ARG A 193 5.62 -19.63 21.99
N MET A 194 6.34 -18.71 22.65
CA MET A 194 6.46 -17.32 22.21
C MET A 194 7.17 -17.20 20.86
N LYS A 195 8.27 -17.93 20.67
CA LYS A 195 8.96 -17.98 19.36
C LYS A 195 8.01 -18.47 18.27
N GLN A 196 7.25 -19.53 18.55
CA GLN A 196 6.27 -20.09 17.62
C GLN A 196 5.11 -19.13 17.31
N LEU A 197 4.67 -18.32 18.27
CA LEU A 197 3.71 -17.25 18.02
C LEU A 197 4.26 -16.23 17.03
N GLN A 198 5.51 -15.77 17.21
CA GLN A 198 6.12 -14.81 16.28
C GLN A 198 6.29 -15.40 14.88
N GLU A 199 6.67 -16.67 14.77
CA GLU A 199 6.79 -17.39 13.50
C GLU A 199 5.43 -17.63 12.82
N ALA A 200 4.33 -17.64 13.58
CA ALA A 200 2.96 -17.84 13.08
C ALA A 200 2.27 -16.53 12.64
N LYS A 201 2.92 -15.37 12.79
CA LYS A 201 2.37 -14.09 12.34
C LYS A 201 2.40 -14.00 10.82
N LEU A 202 1.22 -13.76 10.26
CA LEU A 202 0.99 -13.47 8.87
C LEU A 202 1.08 -11.97 8.66
N HIS A 203 1.77 -11.59 7.59
CA HIS A 203 1.94 -10.21 7.21
C HIS A 203 1.72 -10.07 5.72
N CYS A 204 1.05 -9.00 5.29
CA CYS A 204 0.69 -8.74 3.89
C CYS A 204 1.87 -8.70 2.91
N SER A 205 3.07 -8.67 3.46
CA SER A 205 4.33 -8.54 2.77
C SER A 205 4.94 -9.86 2.31
N ILE A 206 4.39 -10.96 2.80
CA ILE A 206 4.78 -12.31 2.43
C ILE A 206 3.83 -12.76 1.32
N VAL A 207 4.38 -13.17 0.19
CA VAL A 207 3.59 -13.71 -0.93
C VAL A 207 2.83 -14.94 -0.45
N GLY A 208 1.52 -14.98 -0.70
CA GLY A 208 0.65 -16.07 -0.25
C GLY A 208 0.34 -16.07 1.25
N HIS A 209 0.56 -14.98 1.99
CA HIS A 209 0.15 -14.86 3.40
C HIS A 209 -1.35 -15.11 3.60
N ASP A 210 -2.17 -14.66 2.67
CA ASP A 210 -3.62 -14.84 2.64
C ASP A 210 -4.01 -16.28 2.29
N TYR A 211 -3.30 -16.90 1.34
CA TYR A 211 -3.43 -18.32 1.07
C TYR A 211 -3.03 -19.17 2.28
N ALA A 212 -1.95 -18.82 2.98
CA ALA A 212 -1.55 -19.48 4.21
C ALA A 212 -2.62 -19.33 5.30
N ALA A 213 -3.19 -18.13 5.46
CA ALA A 213 -4.31 -17.88 6.37
C ALA A 213 -5.51 -18.78 6.04
N ALA A 214 -5.89 -18.83 4.77
CA ALA A 214 -7.02 -19.62 4.28
C ALA A 214 -6.78 -21.12 4.46
N ALA A 215 -5.60 -21.62 4.11
CA ALA A 215 -5.24 -23.03 4.23
C ALA A 215 -5.26 -23.50 5.69
N ASP A 216 -4.78 -22.67 6.61
CA ASP A 216 -4.77 -22.97 8.05
C ASP A 216 -6.18 -22.95 8.65
N LEU A 217 -7.03 -22.00 8.25
CA LEU A 217 -8.47 -22.04 8.58
C LEU A 217 -9.15 -23.30 8.04
N MET A 218 -8.93 -23.63 6.77
CA MET A 218 -9.48 -24.82 6.13
C MET A 218 -9.02 -26.09 6.83
N ALA A 219 -7.74 -26.18 7.20
CA ALA A 219 -7.20 -27.32 7.93
C ALA A 219 -7.81 -27.45 9.33
N THR A 220 -7.93 -26.34 10.05
CA THR A 220 -8.51 -26.30 11.41
C THR A 220 -9.98 -26.75 11.39
N ILE A 221 -10.77 -26.22 10.46
CA ILE A 221 -12.19 -26.57 10.31
C ILE A 221 -12.34 -28.00 9.78
N GLY A 222 -11.54 -28.39 8.80
CA GLY A 222 -11.57 -29.72 8.21
C GLY A 222 -11.24 -30.80 9.22
N LEU A 223 -10.30 -30.54 10.13
CA LEU A 223 -9.98 -31.44 11.23
C LEU A 223 -11.16 -31.60 12.20
N ARG A 224 -11.79 -30.48 12.59
CA ARG A 224 -12.97 -30.48 13.47
C ARG A 224 -14.14 -31.24 12.86
N ASP A 225 -14.44 -30.96 11.60
CA ASP A 225 -15.59 -31.51 10.87
C ASP A 225 -15.28 -32.86 10.20
N LYS A 226 -14.03 -33.33 10.33
CA LYS A 226 -13.51 -34.57 9.73
C LYS A 226 -13.75 -34.65 8.22
N THR A 227 -13.51 -33.53 7.53
CA THR A 227 -13.69 -33.38 6.08
C THR A 227 -12.54 -32.61 5.45
N MET A 228 -12.21 -32.96 4.19
CA MET A 228 -11.30 -32.16 3.36
C MET A 228 -12.05 -31.13 2.50
N ASN A 229 -13.39 -31.26 2.42
CA ASN A 229 -14.25 -30.38 1.64
C ASN A 229 -14.74 -29.24 2.53
N VAL A 230 -13.86 -28.27 2.77
CA VAL A 230 -14.18 -27.05 3.51
C VAL A 230 -14.40 -25.91 2.52
N ASP A 231 -15.62 -25.39 2.48
CA ASP A 231 -15.96 -24.22 1.66
C ASP A 231 -16.04 -22.95 2.51
N LEU A 232 -16.21 -21.80 1.85
CA LEU A 232 -16.33 -20.51 2.53
C LEU A 232 -17.52 -20.49 3.51
N ASN A 233 -18.63 -21.17 3.19
CA ASN A 233 -19.80 -21.23 4.06
C ASN A 233 -19.50 -21.98 5.37
N ALA A 234 -18.76 -23.10 5.31
CA ALA A 234 -18.32 -23.84 6.48
C ALA A 234 -17.40 -22.98 7.37
N ILE A 235 -16.50 -22.22 6.77
CA ILE A 235 -15.63 -21.25 7.47
C ILE A 235 -16.49 -20.18 8.15
N MET A 236 -17.38 -19.52 7.41
CA MET A 236 -18.24 -18.48 7.96
C MET A 236 -19.11 -18.98 9.10
N LYS A 237 -19.73 -20.16 8.96
CA LYS A 237 -20.53 -20.79 10.01
C LYS A 237 -19.71 -21.08 11.26
N HIS A 238 -18.46 -21.52 11.09
CA HIS A 238 -17.56 -21.70 12.23
C HIS A 238 -17.26 -20.39 12.92
N LEU A 239 -16.84 -19.36 12.17
CA LEU A 239 -16.50 -18.05 12.73
C LEU A 239 -17.66 -17.47 13.54
N LYS A 240 -18.92 -17.57 13.06
CA LYS A 240 -20.11 -17.15 13.81
C LYS A 240 -20.28 -17.82 15.19
N SER A 241 -19.71 -19.02 15.37
CA SER A 241 -19.91 -19.86 16.55
C SER A 241 -18.81 -19.75 17.60
N ILE A 242 -17.72 -19.01 17.30
CA ILE A 242 -16.55 -18.92 18.18
C ILE A 242 -16.29 -17.49 18.65
N ASN A 243 -15.65 -17.39 19.81
CA ASN A 243 -15.28 -16.10 20.40
C ASN A 243 -14.07 -15.50 19.68
N SER A 244 -14.00 -14.17 19.62
CA SER A 244 -12.92 -13.41 18.99
C SER A 244 -11.52 -13.92 19.39
N ASN A 245 -11.31 -14.29 20.66
CA ASN A 245 -10.01 -14.76 21.20
C ASN A 245 -9.49 -16.06 20.54
N THR A 246 -10.32 -16.75 19.76
CA THR A 246 -9.98 -18.00 19.06
C THR A 246 -9.92 -17.83 17.54
N THR A 247 -9.97 -16.60 17.06
CA THR A 247 -10.21 -16.29 15.64
C THR A 247 -9.02 -15.62 14.96
N PHE A 248 -8.76 -14.37 15.31
CA PHE A 248 -7.65 -13.60 14.76
C PHE A 248 -7.15 -12.64 15.83
N GLU A 249 -5.85 -12.67 16.07
CA GLU A 249 -5.16 -11.60 16.77
C GLU A 249 -4.49 -10.72 15.73
N GLY A 250 -4.71 -9.42 15.81
CA GLY A 250 -4.02 -8.45 14.98
C GLY A 250 -3.24 -7.48 15.84
N HIS A 251 -1.95 -7.36 15.53
CA HIS A 251 -1.09 -6.31 16.08
C HIS A 251 -1.12 -5.15 15.10
N LEU A 252 -1.93 -4.14 15.39
CA LEU A 252 -2.14 -2.97 14.54
C LEU A 252 -1.19 -1.84 14.93
N PRO A 253 -0.89 -0.86 14.07
CA PRO A 253 -0.15 0.33 14.50
C PRO A 253 -0.91 1.09 15.59
N ASP A 254 -0.18 1.87 16.38
CA ASP A 254 -0.75 2.77 17.41
C ASP A 254 -1.74 3.79 16.83
N PHE A 255 -1.62 4.11 15.53
CA PHE A 255 -2.52 5.01 14.83
C PHE A 255 -3.01 4.36 13.54
N ILE A 256 -4.33 4.17 13.47
CA ILE A 256 -5.00 3.73 12.25
C ILE A 256 -5.84 4.90 11.73
N PRO A 257 -5.64 5.33 10.47
CA PRO A 257 -6.52 6.32 9.87
C PRO A 257 -7.97 5.86 9.91
N LEU A 258 -8.89 6.76 10.23
CA LEU A 258 -10.33 6.43 10.30
C LEU A 258 -10.88 5.91 8.96
N ASP A 259 -10.19 6.19 7.84
CA ASP A 259 -10.53 5.66 6.52
C ASP A 259 -10.41 4.13 6.41
N TYR A 260 -9.71 3.47 7.34
CA TYR A 260 -9.68 2.01 7.44
C TYR A 260 -10.95 1.45 8.10
N ILE A 261 -11.77 2.29 8.71
CA ILE A 261 -13.07 1.89 9.24
C ILE A 261 -14.06 1.88 8.07
N GLY A 262 -14.65 0.71 7.83
CA GLY A 262 -15.69 0.49 6.82
C GLY A 262 -17.04 0.89 7.36
N GLU A 263 -17.37 0.39 8.56
CA GLU A 263 -18.64 0.68 9.24
C GLU A 263 -18.44 0.85 10.75
N VAL A 264 -19.33 1.63 11.37
CA VAL A 264 -19.42 1.82 12.82
C VAL A 264 -20.85 1.52 13.24
N TYR A 265 -21.07 0.52 14.09
CA TYR A 265 -22.38 0.24 14.68
C TYR A 265 -22.46 0.79 16.10
N ILE A 266 -23.55 1.49 16.40
CA ILE A 266 -23.83 2.04 17.72
C ILE A 266 -25.33 1.90 18.07
N PRO A 267 -25.71 1.49 19.30
CA PRO A 267 -27.09 1.51 19.76
C PRO A 267 -27.65 2.94 19.83
N LYS A 268 -28.94 3.11 19.57
CA LYS A 268 -29.60 4.41 19.50
C LYS A 268 -29.45 5.20 20.79
N ASN A 269 -29.75 4.57 21.92
CA ASN A 269 -29.72 5.24 23.22
C ASN A 269 -28.29 5.60 23.65
N LEU A 270 -27.28 4.79 23.30
CA LEU A 270 -25.88 5.12 23.51
C LEU A 270 -25.46 6.33 22.66
N PHE A 271 -25.79 6.35 21.36
CA PHE A 271 -25.49 7.52 20.52
C PHE A 271 -26.17 8.80 21.04
N GLN A 272 -27.41 8.68 21.51
CA GLN A 272 -28.16 9.80 22.09
C GLN A 272 -27.58 10.29 23.42
N SER A 273 -26.92 9.43 24.19
CA SER A 273 -26.21 9.82 25.42
C SER A 273 -24.91 10.60 25.17
N LEU A 274 -24.36 10.57 23.94
CA LEU A 274 -23.20 11.37 23.58
C LEU A 274 -23.56 12.87 23.58
N SER A 275 -22.58 13.72 23.87
CA SER A 275 -22.78 15.17 23.76
C SER A 275 -23.12 15.59 22.32
N SER A 276 -23.90 16.67 22.16
CA SER A 276 -24.26 17.17 20.81
C SER A 276 -23.04 17.40 19.91
N PRO A 277 -21.90 17.95 20.40
CA PRO A 277 -20.67 18.05 19.61
C PRO A 277 -20.13 16.69 19.16
N ALA A 278 -20.13 15.67 20.03
CA ALA A 278 -19.66 14.33 19.70
C ALA A 278 -20.56 13.66 18.64
N GLN A 279 -21.88 13.84 18.76
CA GLN A 279 -22.83 13.34 17.76
C GLN A 279 -22.59 13.98 16.38
N MET A 280 -22.39 15.30 16.33
CA MET A 280 -22.07 16.01 15.08
C MET A 280 -20.72 15.57 14.51
N ALA A 281 -19.70 15.43 15.34
CA ALA A 281 -18.38 14.97 14.94
C ALA A 281 -18.44 13.55 14.35
N ALA A 282 -19.10 12.61 15.04
CA ALA A 282 -19.26 11.24 14.55
C ALA A 282 -19.96 11.20 13.19
N ARG A 283 -21.06 11.96 13.01
CA ARG A 283 -21.77 12.06 11.72
C ARG A 283 -20.89 12.69 10.63
N SER A 284 -20.12 13.71 10.97
CA SER A 284 -19.23 14.38 10.01
C SER A 284 -18.05 13.52 9.58
N ILE A 285 -17.50 12.72 10.50
CA ILE A 285 -16.31 11.91 10.27
C ILE A 285 -16.66 10.64 9.50
N PHE A 286 -17.69 9.93 9.96
CA PHE A 286 -18.02 8.61 9.42
C PHE A 286 -19.10 8.67 8.34
N GLY A 287 -19.88 9.75 8.24
CA GLY A 287 -20.91 9.90 7.21
C GLY A 287 -21.83 8.68 7.12
N ASP A 288 -21.90 8.10 5.93
CA ASP A 288 -22.73 6.92 5.63
C ASP A 288 -22.23 5.62 6.31
N SER A 289 -20.98 5.59 6.78
CA SER A 289 -20.41 4.45 7.51
C SER A 289 -20.92 4.36 8.96
N LEU A 290 -21.57 5.40 9.49
CA LEU A 290 -22.14 5.39 10.85
C LEU A 290 -23.55 4.78 10.85
N ARG A 291 -23.68 3.59 11.46
CA ARG A 291 -24.93 2.84 11.62
C ARG A 291 -25.48 2.98 13.03
N ILE A 292 -26.39 3.93 13.22
CA ILE A 292 -27.17 4.06 14.46
C ILE A 292 -28.31 3.04 14.40
N THR A 293 -28.23 1.99 15.23
CA THR A 293 -29.23 0.90 15.22
C THR A 293 -30.39 1.22 16.16
N ASN A 294 -31.57 0.66 15.90
CA ASN A 294 -32.77 0.89 16.74
C ASN A 294 -32.73 0.17 18.10
N HIS A 295 -31.64 -0.54 18.42
CA HIS A 295 -31.49 -1.25 19.68
C HIS A 295 -31.21 -0.28 20.84
N GLU A 296 -31.63 -0.68 22.03
CA GLU A 296 -31.35 0.01 23.28
C GLU A 296 -30.61 -0.94 24.22
N VAL A 297 -29.44 -0.51 24.70
CA VAL A 297 -28.61 -1.26 25.64
C VAL A 297 -28.58 -0.57 27.00
N ASN A 298 -28.39 -1.30 28.09
CA ASN A 298 -28.29 -0.65 29.39
C ASN A 298 -26.98 0.12 29.53
N LEU A 299 -27.08 1.42 29.80
CA LEU A 299 -25.94 2.34 29.89
C LEU A 299 -25.31 2.40 31.29
N SER A 300 -25.81 1.62 32.25
CA SER A 300 -25.27 1.59 33.61
C SER A 300 -23.83 1.07 33.59
N PRO A 301 -22.86 1.77 34.24
CA PRO A 301 -21.47 1.36 34.24
C PRO A 301 -21.34 -0.02 34.89
N GLN A 302 -20.85 -0.98 34.10
CA GLN A 302 -20.61 -2.34 34.58
C GLN A 302 -19.39 -2.33 35.51
N ALA A 303 -19.56 -2.82 36.74
CA ALA A 303 -18.44 -3.09 37.62
C ALA A 303 -17.67 -4.31 37.10
N SER A 304 -16.38 -4.13 36.83
CA SER A 304 -15.49 -5.20 36.38
C SER A 304 -15.44 -6.34 37.42
N GLY A 305 -15.79 -7.57 37.02
CA GLY A 305 -15.42 -8.79 37.78
C GLY A 305 -16.56 -9.68 38.29
N GLU A 306 -17.83 -9.30 38.18
CA GLU A 306 -18.93 -10.22 38.53
C GLU A 306 -19.43 -10.99 37.30
N SER A 307 -19.24 -12.31 37.34
CA SER A 307 -19.89 -13.25 36.41
C SER A 307 -21.40 -13.26 36.69
N ARG A 308 -22.16 -12.42 35.99
CA ARG A 308 -23.63 -12.47 35.97
C ARG A 308 -24.15 -12.47 34.54
N SER A 309 -25.31 -13.10 34.39
CA SER A 309 -25.99 -13.45 33.14
C SER A 309 -25.93 -12.37 32.06
N LEU A 310 -25.54 -12.78 30.85
CA LEU A 310 -25.57 -11.99 29.62
C LEU A 310 -26.88 -11.18 29.53
N GLU A 311 -26.76 -9.86 29.56
CA GLU A 311 -27.92 -8.97 29.46
C GLU A 311 -28.56 -9.14 28.08
N LYS A 312 -29.84 -9.56 28.06
CA LYS A 312 -30.53 -9.99 26.84
C LYS A 312 -30.48 -8.96 25.71
N SER A 313 -30.59 -7.67 26.03
CA SER A 313 -30.56 -6.60 25.04
C SER A 313 -29.20 -6.44 24.36
N ARG A 314 -28.09 -6.64 25.09
CA ARG A 314 -26.73 -6.63 24.52
C ARG A 314 -26.50 -7.83 23.61
N VAL A 315 -26.98 -9.01 24.00
CA VAL A 315 -26.92 -10.23 23.17
C VAL A 315 -27.69 -10.04 21.86
N GLU A 316 -28.92 -9.53 21.95
CA GLU A 316 -29.77 -9.28 20.77
C GLU A 316 -29.10 -8.26 19.81
N TYR A 317 -28.52 -7.18 20.34
CA TYR A 317 -27.77 -6.20 19.55
C TYR A 317 -26.51 -6.80 18.90
N GLN A 318 -25.67 -7.50 19.67
CA GLN A 318 -24.44 -8.12 19.14
C GLN A 318 -24.77 -9.14 18.04
N GLN A 319 -25.78 -9.97 18.24
CA GLN A 319 -26.23 -10.94 17.24
C GLN A 319 -26.72 -10.25 15.96
N TYR A 320 -27.49 -9.16 16.08
CA TYR A 320 -27.92 -8.35 14.94
C TYR A 320 -26.73 -7.83 14.12
N VAL A 321 -25.71 -7.28 14.79
CA VAL A 321 -24.52 -6.77 14.11
C VAL A 321 -23.77 -7.89 13.40
N ILE A 322 -23.58 -9.04 14.06
CA ILE A 322 -22.96 -10.23 13.46
C ILE A 322 -23.73 -10.65 12.21
N ASP A 323 -25.05 -10.78 12.28
CA ASP A 323 -25.83 -11.22 11.12
C ASP A 323 -25.74 -10.25 9.94
N LYS A 324 -25.73 -8.93 10.20
CA LYS A 324 -25.51 -7.92 9.15
C LYS A 324 -24.15 -8.03 8.48
N LEU A 325 -23.08 -8.25 9.24
CA LEU A 325 -21.73 -8.42 8.68
C LEU A 325 -21.62 -9.66 7.78
N PHE A 326 -22.33 -10.72 8.13
CA PHE A 326 -22.34 -11.96 7.36
C PHE A 326 -23.26 -11.88 6.12
N GLU A 327 -24.27 -11.03 6.10
CA GLU A 327 -25.05 -10.73 4.87
C GLU A 327 -24.18 -10.01 3.82
N VAL A 328 -23.41 -8.99 4.24
CA VAL A 328 -22.60 -8.14 3.33
C VAL A 328 -21.40 -8.88 2.74
N SER A 329 -20.76 -9.78 3.51
CA SER A 329 -19.55 -10.50 3.08
C SER A 329 -19.77 -11.53 1.96
N THR A 330 -21.02 -11.84 1.62
CA THR A 330 -21.36 -12.71 0.47
C THR A 330 -21.42 -11.96 -0.88
N LEU A 331 -21.34 -10.61 -0.86
CA LEU A 331 -21.54 -9.76 -2.03
C LEU A 331 -20.26 -9.07 -2.56
N ASP A 332 -19.22 -8.92 -1.72
CA ASP A 332 -17.97 -8.24 -2.08
C ASP A 332 -16.91 -9.22 -2.62
N THR A 333 -16.91 -9.42 -3.94
CA THR A 333 -15.87 -10.18 -4.67
C THR A 333 -15.05 -9.28 -5.59
N GLU A 334 -14.76 -8.05 -5.20
CA GLU A 334 -13.81 -7.23 -5.95
C GLU A 334 -12.42 -7.89 -5.89
N PRO A 335 -11.81 -8.23 -7.05
CA PRO A 335 -10.45 -8.76 -7.08
C PRO A 335 -9.51 -7.70 -6.53
N PHE A 336 -8.77 -8.10 -5.49
CA PHE A 336 -7.80 -7.23 -4.85
C PHE A 336 -6.65 -6.92 -5.82
N GLN A 337 -6.26 -5.64 -5.91
CA GLN A 337 -5.05 -5.24 -6.63
C GLN A 337 -3.85 -5.65 -5.75
N GLU A 338 -3.21 -6.77 -6.12
CA GLU A 338 -2.13 -7.42 -5.39
C GLU A 338 -0.93 -6.49 -5.21
N LEU A 339 -0.86 -5.81 -4.07
CA LEU A 339 0.39 -5.28 -3.54
C LEU A 339 0.84 -6.22 -2.42
N SER A 340 1.76 -7.11 -2.76
CA SER A 340 2.28 -8.16 -1.88
C SER A 340 3.81 -8.13 -1.91
N GLY A 341 4.43 -7.28 -1.10
CA GLY A 341 5.89 -7.15 -1.03
C GLY A 341 6.37 -6.86 0.39
N ILE A 342 7.63 -7.21 0.69
CA ILE A 342 8.25 -7.18 2.02
C ILE A 342 8.03 -5.84 2.72
N VAL A 343 7.73 -5.92 4.01
CA VAL A 343 7.41 -4.77 4.85
C VAL A 343 8.20 -4.92 6.12
N ILE A 344 8.89 -3.84 6.44
CA ILE A 344 9.83 -3.79 7.55
C ILE A 344 9.90 -2.36 8.05
N THR A 345 9.89 -2.19 9.37
CA THR A 345 10.12 -0.88 9.96
C THR A 345 11.51 -0.89 10.58
N LEU A 346 12.43 -0.21 9.91
CA LEU A 346 13.85 -0.19 10.25
C LEU A 346 14.07 0.72 11.46
N PRO A 347 14.68 0.24 12.55
CA PRO A 347 15.05 1.10 13.66
C PRO A 347 16.16 2.08 13.22
N PRO A 348 16.29 3.25 13.88
CA PRO A 348 17.46 4.10 13.67
C PRO A 348 18.72 3.30 13.99
N SER A 349 19.57 3.09 12.99
CA SER A 349 20.81 2.30 13.15
C SER A 349 22.05 3.03 12.66
N HIS A 350 21.92 4.27 12.15
CA HIS A 350 23.01 5.01 11.51
C HIS A 350 23.72 4.19 10.41
N PHE A 351 22.95 3.35 9.70
CA PHE A 351 23.46 2.41 8.71
C PHE A 351 24.42 1.34 9.24
N LEU A 352 24.41 1.06 10.55
CA LEU A 352 25.24 0.01 11.16
C LEU A 352 24.56 -1.37 11.13
N GLU A 353 23.23 -1.40 11.10
CA GLU A 353 22.44 -2.65 11.08
C GLU A 353 21.73 -2.82 9.74
N HIS A 354 22.13 -3.86 9.00
CA HIS A 354 21.53 -4.22 7.72
C HIS A 354 20.65 -5.45 7.86
N VAL A 355 19.36 -5.29 7.57
CA VAL A 355 18.41 -6.41 7.61
C VAL A 355 18.37 -7.07 6.23
N PRO A 356 18.75 -8.35 6.09
CA PRO A 356 18.61 -9.09 4.85
C PRO A 356 17.14 -9.40 4.58
N LEU A 357 16.75 -9.40 3.31
CA LEU A 357 15.48 -9.96 2.89
C LEU A 357 15.49 -11.50 3.03
N PRO A 358 14.33 -12.13 3.29
CA PRO A 358 14.23 -13.58 3.48
C PRO A 358 14.50 -14.39 2.21
N TYR A 359 14.34 -13.77 1.02
CA TYR A 359 14.58 -14.41 -0.27
C TYR A 359 15.62 -13.65 -1.07
N THR A 360 16.46 -14.40 -1.79
CA THR A 360 17.41 -13.85 -2.76
C THR A 360 16.72 -13.51 -4.08
N ILE A 361 17.36 -12.68 -4.91
CA ILE A 361 16.86 -12.34 -6.25
C ILE A 361 16.65 -13.60 -7.09
N GLU A 362 17.59 -14.54 -7.02
CA GLU A 362 17.52 -15.84 -7.73
C GLU A 362 16.34 -16.69 -7.25
N GLN A 363 16.10 -16.78 -5.94
CA GLN A 363 14.94 -17.50 -5.41
C GLN A 363 13.62 -16.89 -5.90
N ILE A 364 13.53 -15.55 -5.89
CA ILE A 364 12.33 -14.84 -6.40
C ILE A 364 12.17 -15.08 -7.91
N TYR A 365 13.27 -15.14 -8.65
CA TYR A 365 13.27 -15.44 -10.08
C TYR A 365 12.78 -16.87 -10.40
N ASP A 366 13.20 -17.86 -9.63
CA ASP A 366 12.75 -19.24 -9.78
C ASP A 366 11.23 -19.37 -9.55
N TYR A 367 10.69 -18.69 -8.53
CA TYR A 367 9.24 -18.61 -8.30
C TYR A 367 8.52 -17.93 -9.48
N TYR A 368 9.10 -16.85 -10.02
CA TYR A 368 8.54 -16.15 -11.17
C TYR A 368 8.46 -17.06 -12.41
N ILE A 369 9.53 -17.78 -12.78
CA ILE A 369 9.50 -18.72 -13.91
C ILE A 369 8.42 -19.79 -13.74
N GLN A 370 8.33 -20.39 -12.54
CA GLN A 370 7.35 -21.44 -12.26
C GLN A 370 5.92 -20.95 -12.44
N SER A 371 5.64 -19.67 -12.12
CA SER A 371 4.32 -19.06 -12.27
C SER A 371 3.97 -18.69 -13.72
N GLN A 372 4.96 -18.32 -14.54
CA GLN A 372 4.75 -17.77 -15.89
C GLN A 372 4.79 -18.82 -17.00
N ASN A 373 5.15 -20.08 -16.73
CA ASN A 373 5.38 -21.12 -17.74
C ASN A 373 6.33 -20.67 -18.87
N GLN A 374 7.28 -19.78 -18.58
CA GLN A 374 8.23 -19.22 -19.55
C GLN A 374 9.67 -19.45 -19.11
N ASN A 375 10.52 -19.85 -20.06
CA ASN A 375 11.93 -20.21 -19.81
C ASN A 375 12.93 -19.07 -20.12
N SER A 376 12.49 -17.82 -20.35
CA SER A 376 13.40 -16.71 -20.70
C SER A 376 13.84 -15.92 -19.48
N ILE A 377 15.16 -15.87 -19.26
CA ILE A 377 15.81 -14.98 -18.29
C ILE A 377 15.60 -13.53 -18.70
N SER A 378 14.89 -12.78 -17.86
CA SER A 378 14.81 -11.32 -18.01
C SER A 378 16.13 -10.70 -17.58
N ASP A 379 16.71 -9.88 -18.46
CA ASP A 379 17.90 -9.09 -18.16
C ASP A 379 17.58 -7.85 -17.31
N GLU A 380 16.30 -7.57 -17.09
CA GLU A 380 15.83 -6.44 -16.30
C GLU A 380 15.27 -6.89 -14.96
N ILE A 381 15.74 -6.23 -13.88
CA ILE A 381 15.18 -6.39 -12.55
C ILE A 381 14.64 -5.04 -12.08
N TYR A 382 13.45 -5.09 -11.51
CA TYR A 382 12.78 -3.95 -10.91
C TYR A 382 12.59 -4.22 -9.43
N ILE A 383 13.22 -3.41 -8.58
CA ILE A 383 12.99 -3.44 -7.14
C ILE A 383 12.13 -2.23 -6.79
N TYR A 384 10.89 -2.47 -6.39
CA TYR A 384 9.98 -1.42 -5.92
C TYR A 384 9.91 -1.45 -4.41
N TRP A 385 9.79 -0.30 -3.77
CA TRP A 385 9.45 -0.21 -2.36
C TRP A 385 8.84 1.14 -2.04
N GLN A 386 8.04 1.17 -1.00
CA GLN A 386 7.47 2.37 -0.43
C GLN A 386 8.22 2.73 0.84
N ALA A 387 8.55 4.00 1.05
CA ALA A 387 9.08 4.44 2.34
C ALA A 387 8.56 5.81 2.75
N MET A 388 8.46 6.03 4.06
CA MET A 388 8.22 7.35 4.66
C MET A 388 9.51 7.94 5.19
N TYR A 389 9.61 9.27 5.18
CA TYR A 389 10.72 10.06 5.75
C TYR A 389 12.09 9.90 5.07
N GLY A 390 12.28 8.92 4.18
CA GLY A 390 13.57 8.70 3.54
C GLY A 390 14.64 8.29 4.54
N ASP A 391 15.88 8.74 4.36
CA ASP A 391 17.05 8.41 5.19
C ASP A 391 17.27 6.90 5.32
N MET A 392 17.19 6.20 4.19
CA MET A 392 17.30 4.75 4.11
C MET A 392 18.27 4.30 3.03
N MET A 393 18.80 3.10 3.21
CA MET A 393 19.70 2.47 2.27
C MET A 393 19.14 1.12 1.83
N LEU A 394 19.13 0.89 0.52
CA LEU A 394 18.94 -0.40 -0.10
C LEU A 394 20.29 -0.85 -0.67
N THR A 395 20.77 -2.01 -0.22
CA THR A 395 22.09 -2.53 -0.58
C THR A 395 21.93 -3.88 -1.26
N LEU A 396 22.53 -4.02 -2.44
CA LEU A 396 22.63 -5.31 -3.13
C LEU A 396 24.05 -5.85 -3.01
N SER A 397 24.18 -7.13 -2.68
CA SER A 397 25.47 -7.79 -2.49
C SER A 397 25.49 -9.20 -3.06
N THR A 398 26.70 -9.72 -3.25
CA THR A 398 26.95 -11.10 -3.69
C THR A 398 26.77 -12.11 -2.56
N GLU A 399 26.89 -11.67 -1.29
CA GLU A 399 26.81 -12.50 -0.08
C GLU A 399 25.99 -11.77 1.01
N PRO A 400 25.38 -12.47 1.99
CA PRO A 400 24.69 -11.85 3.13
C PRO A 400 25.62 -10.96 3.96
N LEU A 401 25.12 -9.80 4.43
CA LEU A 401 25.90 -8.87 5.26
C LEU A 401 25.96 -9.26 6.76
N ALA A 402 25.36 -10.40 7.15
CA ALA A 402 24.90 -10.70 8.51
C ALA A 402 25.96 -10.96 9.61
N SER A 403 27.26 -10.84 9.36
CA SER A 403 28.27 -10.95 10.42
C SER A 403 29.60 -10.30 9.98
N ILE A 404 29.73 -9.00 10.20
CA ILE A 404 30.87 -8.20 9.75
C ILE A 404 32.05 -8.39 10.72
N ASP A 405 32.72 -9.54 10.63
CA ASP A 405 34.10 -9.71 11.09
C ASP A 405 35.11 -9.76 9.92
N ASN A 406 34.67 -9.96 8.67
CA ASN A 406 35.57 -10.01 7.51
C ASN A 406 35.37 -8.84 6.53
N ARG A 407 36.05 -7.73 6.83
CA ARG A 407 36.01 -6.44 6.12
C ARG A 407 36.71 -6.39 4.75
N GLN A 408 36.87 -7.51 4.05
CA GLN A 408 37.63 -7.50 2.79
C GLN A 408 36.98 -8.40 1.76
N ARG A 409 36.06 -7.84 0.94
CA ARG A 409 35.94 -8.03 -0.53
C ARG A 409 34.52 -7.93 -1.11
N THR A 410 33.45 -7.82 -0.32
CA THR A 410 32.09 -7.75 -0.88
C THR A 410 31.84 -6.41 -1.58
N LYS A 411 31.87 -6.44 -2.92
CA LYS A 411 31.44 -5.33 -3.76
C LYS A 411 29.92 -5.23 -3.67
N CYS A 412 29.42 -4.14 -3.10
CA CYS A 412 27.98 -3.90 -2.99
C CYS A 412 27.55 -2.71 -3.84
N LEU A 413 26.38 -2.82 -4.45
CA LEU A 413 25.66 -1.66 -4.96
C LEU A 413 24.93 -1.01 -3.79
N VAL A 414 25.24 0.26 -3.54
CA VAL A 414 24.60 1.05 -2.48
C VAL A 414 23.65 2.06 -3.13
N CYS A 415 22.38 1.96 -2.79
CA CYS A 415 21.34 2.92 -3.14
C CYS A 415 20.86 3.62 -1.87
N TYR A 416 21.22 4.89 -1.70
CA TYR A 416 20.81 5.70 -0.55
C TYR A 416 19.74 6.70 -0.96
N ILE A 417 18.64 6.76 -0.21
CA ILE A 417 17.58 7.75 -0.32
C ILE A 417 17.74 8.77 0.81
N ALA A 418 17.90 10.04 0.45
CA ALA A 418 17.99 11.14 1.41
C ALA A 418 16.76 11.21 2.34
N GLY A 419 16.97 11.72 3.55
CA GLY A 419 15.86 12.10 4.43
C GLY A 419 14.97 13.16 3.79
N THR A 420 13.67 13.16 4.11
CA THR A 420 12.70 14.12 3.59
C THR A 420 13.19 15.56 3.85
N PRO A 421 13.19 16.43 2.82
CA PRO A 421 13.72 17.78 2.92
C PRO A 421 12.90 18.68 3.85
N SER A 422 13.49 19.80 4.27
CA SER A 422 12.76 20.84 5.01
C SER A 422 11.60 21.38 4.16
N THR A 423 10.40 21.44 4.75
CA THR A 423 9.15 21.83 4.06
C THR A 423 8.93 23.35 3.98
N THR A 424 9.88 24.17 4.41
CA THR A 424 9.79 25.63 4.33
C THR A 424 9.95 26.13 2.88
N PRO A 425 8.95 26.79 2.27
CA PRO A 425 8.94 27.15 0.84
C PRO A 425 10.09 28.06 0.38
N THR A 426 10.68 28.81 1.31
CA THR A 426 11.72 29.82 1.03
C THR A 426 13.15 29.26 1.05
N ASP A 427 13.36 28.06 1.60
CA ASP A 427 14.68 27.45 1.79
C ASP A 427 14.61 25.93 1.60
N TYR A 428 14.27 25.48 0.38
CA TYR A 428 14.35 24.06 0.05
C TYR A 428 15.80 23.58 0.19
N ARG A 429 16.01 22.63 1.10
CA ARG A 429 17.29 21.94 1.28
C ARG A 429 17.04 20.45 1.45
N GLU A 430 17.57 19.69 0.52
CA GLU A 430 17.58 18.23 0.54
C GLU A 430 19.03 17.75 0.63
N SER A 431 19.24 16.64 1.32
CA SER A 431 20.52 15.92 1.28
C SER A 431 20.67 15.20 -0.07
N TYR A 432 21.82 14.58 -0.31
CA TYR A 432 22.05 13.85 -1.56
C TYR A 432 21.46 12.44 -1.49
N THR A 433 20.50 12.14 -2.37
CA THR A 433 20.15 10.77 -2.77
C THR A 433 21.22 10.28 -3.76
N TYR A 434 21.74 9.06 -3.63
CA TYR A 434 22.85 8.61 -4.47
C TYR A 434 22.89 7.10 -4.77
N LEU A 435 23.59 6.77 -5.86
CA LEU A 435 24.07 5.44 -6.20
C LEU A 435 25.60 5.39 -6.04
N ASN A 436 26.11 4.31 -5.45
CA ASN A 436 27.55 4.11 -5.27
C ASN A 436 27.95 2.63 -5.29
N LEU A 437 29.25 2.38 -5.42
CA LEU A 437 29.89 1.09 -5.26
C LEU A 437 30.71 1.09 -3.96
N GLY A 438 30.54 0.08 -3.12
CA GLY A 438 31.44 -0.14 -1.99
C GLY A 438 30.75 -0.62 -0.72
N ASP A 439 31.37 -0.31 0.41
CA ASP A 439 30.92 -0.72 1.74
C ASP A 439 29.80 0.22 2.23
N PRO A 440 28.59 -0.30 2.54
CA PRO A 440 27.48 0.51 3.01
C PRO A 440 27.77 1.22 4.35
N LEU A 441 28.66 0.67 5.18
CA LEU A 441 29.07 1.29 6.46
C LEU A 441 29.85 2.61 6.28
N LYS A 442 30.31 2.91 5.06
CA LYS A 442 31.03 4.15 4.74
C LYS A 442 30.12 5.30 4.36
N HIS A 443 28.81 5.21 4.65
CA HIS A 443 27.83 6.24 4.33
C HIS A 443 28.30 7.66 4.76
N GLU A 444 28.68 7.84 6.02
CA GLU A 444 29.12 9.16 6.52
C GLU A 444 30.35 9.68 5.78
N TYR A 445 31.32 8.81 5.47
CA TYR A 445 32.50 9.18 4.70
C TYR A 445 32.13 9.63 3.29
N VAL A 446 31.26 8.89 2.61
CA VAL A 446 30.78 9.20 1.25
C VAL A 446 30.04 10.54 1.24
N MET A 447 29.17 10.79 2.22
CA MET A 447 28.44 12.05 2.36
C MET A 447 29.37 13.23 2.63
N ASN A 448 30.32 13.08 3.55
CA ASN A 448 31.27 14.14 3.91
C ASN A 448 32.25 14.48 2.79
N LYS A 449 32.72 13.48 2.04
CA LYS A 449 33.61 13.67 0.88
C LYS A 449 32.86 13.99 -0.41
N ARG A 450 31.53 13.84 -0.44
CA ARG A 450 30.68 13.96 -1.62
C ARG A 450 31.14 13.09 -2.78
N SER A 451 31.61 11.88 -2.47
CA SER A 451 32.18 10.93 -3.43
C SER A 451 31.11 9.97 -3.95
N PHE A 452 30.19 10.49 -4.77
CA PHE A 452 29.07 9.74 -5.34
C PHE A 452 29.38 9.32 -6.79
N LEU A 453 28.89 8.16 -7.25
CA LEU A 453 28.95 7.81 -8.67
C LEU A 453 27.83 8.49 -9.47
N ALA A 454 26.63 8.53 -8.89
CA ALA A 454 25.51 9.34 -9.35
C ALA A 454 24.73 9.84 -8.13
N ASN A 455 24.19 11.06 -8.19
CA ASN A 455 23.45 11.65 -7.08
C ASN A 455 22.44 12.69 -7.55
N SER A 456 21.51 13.05 -6.67
CA SER A 456 20.65 14.22 -6.78
C SER A 456 20.38 14.81 -5.40
N ASN A 457 20.39 16.13 -5.30
CA ASN A 457 19.97 16.91 -4.12
C ASN A 457 18.64 17.65 -4.35
N THR A 458 17.88 17.20 -5.35
CA THR A 458 16.53 17.66 -5.64
C THR A 458 15.63 16.47 -5.95
N PHE A 459 15.97 15.27 -5.46
CA PHE A 459 15.28 14.03 -5.79
C PHE A 459 13.83 14.06 -5.35
N HIS A 460 13.54 14.62 -4.18
CA HIS A 460 12.18 14.76 -3.64
C HIS A 460 11.45 16.03 -4.09
N ARG A 461 12.07 16.85 -4.95
CA ARG A 461 11.49 18.13 -5.34
C ARG A 461 10.21 17.91 -6.15
N GLY A 462 9.10 18.48 -5.65
CA GLY A 462 7.78 18.35 -6.28
C GLY A 462 7.00 17.10 -5.86
N CYS A 463 7.58 16.20 -5.06
CA CYS A 463 6.85 15.06 -4.51
C CYS A 463 5.92 15.48 -3.37
N ASN A 464 4.82 14.74 -3.20
CA ASN A 464 3.99 14.82 -2.00
C ASN A 464 4.66 14.00 -0.87
N LEU A 465 5.21 14.69 0.13
CA LEU A 465 5.99 14.08 1.22
C LEU A 465 5.15 13.66 2.43
N ASP A 466 3.83 13.92 2.43
CA ASP A 466 2.93 13.66 3.56
C ASP A 466 2.56 12.17 3.73
N GLY A 467 3.20 11.27 2.99
CA GLY A 467 2.88 9.84 2.99
C GLY A 467 4.01 8.96 2.45
N PHE A 468 3.67 7.71 2.12
CA PHE A 468 4.60 6.78 1.51
C PHE A 468 4.97 7.21 0.08
N LEU A 469 6.27 7.34 -0.15
CA LEU A 469 6.84 7.54 -1.49
C LEU A 469 7.18 6.19 -2.09
N LEU A 470 6.71 5.92 -3.30
CA LEU A 470 7.05 4.70 -4.05
C LEU A 470 8.31 4.96 -4.89
N TYR A 471 9.33 4.15 -4.68
CA TYR A 471 10.60 4.19 -5.39
C TYR A 471 10.74 2.97 -6.29
N CYS A 472 11.58 3.11 -7.33
CA CYS A 472 11.97 2.03 -8.21
C CYS A 472 13.49 2.07 -8.41
N LEU A 473 14.15 0.94 -8.14
CA LEU A 473 15.51 0.69 -8.59
C LEU A 473 15.46 -0.31 -9.74
N LYS A 474 15.75 0.17 -10.96
CA LYS A 474 15.86 -0.64 -12.16
C LYS A 474 17.31 -1.06 -12.36
N LEU A 475 17.54 -2.35 -12.58
CA LEU A 475 18.82 -2.93 -12.98
C LEU A 475 18.70 -3.49 -14.39
N GLN A 476 19.59 -3.09 -15.28
CA GLN A 476 19.75 -3.66 -16.62
C GLN A 476 21.07 -4.43 -16.65
N ARG A 477 20.97 -5.75 -16.54
CA ARG A 477 22.12 -6.64 -16.33
C ARG A 477 23.08 -6.71 -17.52
N ASP A 478 22.53 -6.61 -18.72
CA ASP A 478 23.23 -6.64 -19.99
C ASP A 478 24.13 -5.42 -20.20
N THR A 479 23.59 -4.22 -19.93
CA THR A 479 24.29 -2.94 -20.10
C THR A 479 25.09 -2.52 -18.87
N GLY A 480 24.76 -3.06 -17.69
CA GLY A 480 25.31 -2.60 -16.42
C GLY A 480 24.68 -1.30 -15.91
N GLN A 481 23.57 -0.85 -16.51
CA GLN A 481 22.87 0.37 -16.09
C GLN A 481 22.03 0.12 -14.84
N VAL A 482 22.14 1.03 -13.87
CA VAL A 482 21.26 1.12 -12.70
C VAL A 482 20.59 2.48 -12.70
N THR A 483 19.27 2.49 -12.52
CA THR A 483 18.46 3.70 -12.48
C THR A 483 17.57 3.68 -11.25
N LEU A 484 17.70 4.70 -10.42
CA LEU A 484 16.79 5.01 -9.31
C LEU A 484 15.82 6.11 -9.74
N SER A 485 14.52 5.90 -9.52
CA SER A 485 13.48 6.89 -9.78
C SER A 485 12.34 6.81 -8.78
N HIS A 486 11.49 7.83 -8.77
CA HIS A 486 10.14 7.69 -8.22
C HIS A 486 9.27 6.82 -9.13
N ALA A 487 8.30 6.15 -8.53
CA ALA A 487 7.25 5.41 -9.20
C ALA A 487 5.87 5.80 -8.62
N GLY A 488 4.80 5.35 -9.26
CA GLY A 488 3.42 5.66 -8.89
C GLY A 488 3.10 7.15 -9.07
N PRO A 489 2.17 7.70 -8.27
CA PRO A 489 1.68 9.08 -8.47
C PRO A 489 2.77 10.16 -8.37
N ASN A 490 3.86 9.94 -7.62
CA ASN A 490 4.92 10.95 -7.50
C ASN A 490 5.80 11.05 -8.76
N SER A 491 5.85 10.01 -9.59
CA SER A 491 6.54 10.05 -10.89
C SER A 491 5.91 11.05 -11.89
N ILE A 492 4.66 11.47 -11.62
CA ILE A 492 3.94 12.49 -12.39
C ILE A 492 4.52 13.90 -12.12
N TYR A 493 5.02 14.14 -10.90
CA TYR A 493 5.44 15.45 -10.43
C TYR A 493 6.95 15.60 -10.37
N SER A 494 7.67 14.52 -10.04
CA SER A 494 9.13 14.47 -10.07
C SER A 494 9.59 13.49 -11.13
N TYR A 495 10.28 14.03 -12.14
CA TYR A 495 10.93 13.26 -13.20
C TYR A 495 12.42 13.03 -12.89
N GLU A 496 12.86 13.35 -11.68
CA GLU A 496 14.25 13.20 -11.29
C GLU A 496 14.62 11.72 -11.22
N THR A 497 15.73 11.38 -11.88
CA THR A 497 16.29 10.03 -11.86
C THR A 497 17.77 10.09 -11.53
N VAL A 498 18.24 9.15 -10.73
CA VAL A 498 19.67 8.97 -10.45
C VAL A 498 20.11 7.71 -11.19
N SER A 499 20.91 7.87 -12.23
CA SER A 499 21.34 6.75 -13.08
C SER A 499 22.86 6.67 -13.18
N TYR A 500 23.39 5.45 -13.19
CA TYR A 500 24.82 5.19 -13.40
C TYR A 500 25.02 3.92 -14.24
N MET A 501 26.07 3.88 -15.05
CA MET A 501 26.44 2.73 -15.87
C MET A 501 27.71 2.09 -15.30
N PHE A 502 27.57 0.93 -14.68
CA PHE A 502 28.69 0.19 -14.10
C PHE A 502 29.44 -0.60 -15.18
N SER A 503 30.76 -0.49 -15.20
CA SER A 503 31.57 -1.37 -16.04
C SER A 503 31.60 -2.79 -15.44
N LYS A 504 31.70 -3.81 -16.30
CA LYS A 504 31.82 -5.22 -15.87
C LYS A 504 33.06 -5.48 -15.00
N SER A 505 34.08 -4.63 -15.07
CA SER A 505 35.26 -4.66 -14.19
C SER A 505 34.96 -4.09 -12.80
N ASP A 506 34.10 -3.07 -12.71
CA ASP A 506 33.75 -2.42 -11.45
C ASP A 506 32.72 -3.27 -10.67
N LEU A 507 31.60 -3.59 -11.30
CA LEU A 507 30.53 -4.38 -10.71
C LEU A 507 29.76 -5.16 -11.77
N LYS A 508 29.61 -6.47 -11.58
CA LYS A 508 28.75 -7.30 -12.42
C LYS A 508 27.38 -7.42 -11.76
N LEU A 509 26.37 -6.81 -12.35
CA LEU A 509 25.00 -6.83 -11.79
C LEU A 509 24.40 -8.24 -11.72
N ASN A 510 24.90 -9.20 -12.52
CA ASN A 510 24.51 -10.61 -12.48
C ASN A 510 24.92 -11.32 -11.20
N ASP A 511 25.97 -10.85 -10.53
CA ASP A 511 26.51 -11.51 -9.35
C ASP A 511 25.76 -11.08 -8.07
N LEU A 512 24.96 -9.99 -8.15
CA LEU A 512 24.18 -9.46 -7.04
C LEU A 512 22.94 -10.33 -6.79
N ASN A 513 22.87 -10.94 -5.60
CA ASN A 513 21.80 -11.87 -5.25
C ASN A 513 21.06 -11.50 -3.97
N PHE A 514 21.73 -10.88 -3.01
CA PHE A 514 21.16 -10.55 -1.71
C PHE A 514 20.71 -9.09 -1.66
N ILE A 515 19.52 -8.85 -1.11
CA ILE A 515 18.98 -7.52 -0.87
C ILE A 515 19.00 -7.26 0.63
N HIS A 516 19.50 -6.10 1.02
CA HIS A 516 19.54 -5.63 2.40
C HIS A 516 18.95 -4.23 2.50
N VAL A 517 18.37 -3.93 3.64
CA VAL A 517 17.84 -2.59 3.95
C VAL A 517 18.35 -2.10 5.30
N SER A 518 18.58 -0.79 5.40
CA SER A 518 19.02 -0.13 6.64
C SER A 518 18.49 1.30 6.72
N ALA A 519 18.38 1.83 7.93
CA ALA A 519 17.98 3.21 8.18
C ALA A 519 19.11 4.03 8.80
N GLY A 520 19.03 5.34 8.62
CA GLY A 520 19.98 6.29 9.18
C GLY A 520 19.62 6.68 10.60
N SER A 521 19.39 7.97 10.80
CA SER A 521 19.17 8.61 12.09
C SER A 521 17.72 8.51 12.59
N HIS A 522 16.80 8.13 11.70
CA HIS A 522 15.38 8.04 11.99
C HIS A 522 14.85 6.63 11.75
N GLN A 523 13.72 6.31 12.38
CA GLN A 523 12.99 5.10 12.07
C GLN A 523 12.40 5.23 10.67
N VAL A 524 12.64 4.23 9.81
CA VAL A 524 12.13 4.24 8.44
C VAL A 524 11.18 3.06 8.22
N PRO A 525 9.87 3.33 8.04
CA PRO A 525 8.94 2.32 7.61
C PRO A 525 9.08 2.07 6.10
N VAL A 526 9.43 0.83 5.72
CA VAL A 526 9.56 0.35 4.33
C VAL A 526 8.45 -0.65 4.04
N ARG A 527 7.69 -0.46 2.94
CA ARG A 527 6.52 -1.27 2.57
C ARG A 527 6.65 -1.76 1.15
N ASN A 528 5.92 -2.83 0.83
CA ASN A 528 5.76 -3.30 -0.54
C ASN A 528 7.12 -3.43 -1.25
N LEU A 529 8.15 -3.88 -0.52
CA LEU A 529 9.46 -4.12 -1.08
C LEU A 529 9.38 -5.41 -1.89
N MET A 530 9.32 -5.26 -3.20
CA MET A 530 9.06 -6.32 -4.16
C MET A 530 10.11 -6.33 -5.25
N VAL A 531 10.40 -7.52 -5.76
CA VAL A 531 11.33 -7.73 -6.87
C VAL A 531 10.54 -8.31 -8.03
N HIS A 532 10.60 -7.65 -9.18
CA HIS A 532 9.93 -8.03 -10.41
C HIS A 532 10.92 -8.11 -11.57
N PHE A 533 10.55 -8.88 -12.58
CA PHE A 533 11.36 -9.10 -13.79
C PHE A 533 10.75 -8.44 -15.03
N HIS A 534 9.73 -7.61 -14.81
CA HIS A 534 9.09 -6.74 -15.77
C HIS A 534 8.57 -5.49 -15.04
N PRO A 535 8.38 -4.36 -15.73
CA PRO A 535 7.78 -3.18 -15.10
C PRO A 535 6.33 -3.48 -14.67
N ILE A 536 5.90 -2.90 -13.54
CA ILE A 536 4.48 -2.88 -13.15
C ILE A 536 3.87 -1.65 -13.82
N HIS A 537 3.02 -1.84 -14.82
CA HIS A 537 2.49 -0.74 -15.62
C HIS A 537 1.79 0.35 -14.79
N ASP A 538 1.02 -0.05 -13.77
CA ASP A 538 0.33 0.87 -12.86
C ASP A 538 1.28 1.78 -12.06
N PHE A 539 2.55 1.38 -11.92
CA PHE A 539 3.58 2.14 -11.22
C PHE A 539 4.32 3.13 -12.13
N HIS A 540 4.11 3.06 -13.44
CA HIS A 540 4.75 3.95 -14.40
C HIS A 540 3.67 4.64 -15.24
N PRO A 541 2.87 5.54 -14.65
CA PRO A 541 1.83 6.26 -15.38
C PRO A 541 2.48 7.03 -16.54
N ALA A 542 2.20 6.59 -17.77
CA ALA A 542 2.64 7.30 -18.95
C ALA A 542 1.74 8.51 -19.18
N PHE A 543 2.34 9.70 -19.31
CA PHE A 543 1.63 10.81 -19.92
C PHE A 543 1.40 10.54 -21.40
N ASP A 544 0.26 11.02 -21.88
CA ASP A 544 -0.06 11.09 -23.31
C ASP A 544 1.17 11.59 -24.09
N GLN A 545 1.53 10.92 -25.19
CA GLN A 545 2.79 11.16 -25.93
C GLN A 545 2.93 12.62 -26.42
N TYR A 546 1.83 13.39 -26.40
CA TYR A 546 1.75 14.80 -26.74
C TYR A 546 2.33 15.77 -25.69
N PHE A 547 2.68 15.34 -24.48
CA PHE A 547 3.24 16.25 -23.46
C PHE A 547 4.74 16.56 -23.67
N LYS A 548 5.44 15.80 -24.52
CA LYS A 548 6.84 16.08 -24.91
C LYS A 548 6.91 17.00 -26.14
N SER A 549 6.49 18.26 -25.97
CA SER A 549 6.96 19.36 -26.83
C SER A 549 6.75 20.70 -26.14
N ASN A 550 7.70 21.07 -25.27
CA ASN A 550 8.04 22.46 -24.97
C ASN A 550 9.45 22.51 -24.35
N ASN A 551 10.43 21.91 -25.05
CA ASN A 551 11.80 22.40 -24.94
C ASN A 551 11.91 23.61 -25.86
N SER A 552 11.49 24.77 -25.37
CA SER A 552 11.91 26.03 -25.97
C SER A 552 13.44 26.16 -25.76
N PRO A 553 14.22 26.54 -26.78
CA PRO A 553 15.64 26.83 -26.60
C PRO A 553 15.83 27.99 -25.61
N PRO A 554 17.03 28.14 -25.02
CA PRO A 554 17.32 29.24 -24.11
C PRO A 554 17.10 30.58 -24.84
N ILE A 555 16.28 31.44 -24.25
CA ILE A 555 16.12 32.83 -24.68
C ILE A 555 17.49 33.49 -24.54
N GLN A 556 18.17 33.74 -25.67
CA GLN A 556 19.32 34.63 -25.71
C GLN A 556 18.86 36.06 -25.34
N PRO A 557 19.64 36.83 -24.58
CA PRO A 557 19.33 38.24 -24.34
C PRO A 557 19.41 39.01 -25.67
N ALA A 558 18.32 39.67 -26.04
CA ALA A 558 18.30 40.54 -27.20
C ALA A 558 19.30 41.72 -27.03
N PRO A 559 20.08 42.07 -28.05
CA PRO A 559 20.90 43.28 -28.01
C PRO A 559 20.00 44.51 -28.09
N HIS A 560 20.22 45.45 -27.16
CA HIS A 560 19.71 46.80 -27.23
C HIS A 560 20.19 47.47 -28.53
N ASN A 561 19.27 47.89 -29.39
CA ASN A 561 19.53 49.02 -30.28
C ASN A 561 18.25 49.83 -30.50
N PRO A 562 18.20 51.09 -30.05
CA PRO A 562 17.09 51.99 -30.33
C PRO A 562 17.29 52.61 -31.71
N ASP A 563 16.27 52.54 -32.56
CA ASP A 563 15.96 53.45 -33.68
C ASP A 563 15.39 52.69 -34.88
N ARG A 564 14.07 52.76 -35.06
CA ARG A 564 13.46 53.47 -36.21
C ARG A 564 11.97 53.17 -36.31
N ALA A 565 11.21 54.24 -36.25
CA ALA A 565 9.84 54.33 -36.71
C ALA A 565 9.75 54.40 -38.25
N ARG A 566 8.56 54.02 -38.74
CA ARG A 566 7.86 54.40 -39.99
C ARG A 566 7.94 53.46 -41.21
N SER A 567 6.71 53.19 -41.69
CA SER A 567 6.24 53.09 -43.10
C SER A 567 6.00 51.70 -43.72
N ALA A 568 4.73 51.31 -43.70
CA ALA A 568 3.81 51.09 -44.84
C ALA A 568 4.21 50.26 -46.09
N ALA A 569 3.28 49.36 -46.42
CA ALA A 569 2.71 49.01 -47.75
C ALA A 569 3.33 47.89 -48.62
N ALA A 570 2.47 46.86 -48.82
CA ALA A 570 2.12 46.12 -50.05
C ALA A 570 3.18 45.34 -50.87
N ALA A 571 3.01 44.01 -50.97
CA ALA A 571 2.55 43.29 -52.19
C ALA A 571 2.66 41.73 -52.06
N LYS A 572 1.74 41.03 -52.76
CA LYS A 572 1.51 39.56 -52.97
C LYS A 572 2.67 38.86 -53.75
N PRO A 573 2.70 37.52 -54.11
CA PRO A 573 1.57 36.56 -54.30
C PRO A 573 1.80 35.02 -54.08
N ALA A 574 0.70 34.28 -54.27
CA ALA A 574 0.56 32.91 -54.85
C ALA A 574 0.90 31.66 -54.02
N GLU A 575 -0.13 30.86 -53.72
CA GLU A 575 -0.05 29.44 -53.35
C GLU A 575 -0.78 28.60 -54.41
N ASN A 576 -0.10 27.55 -54.89
CA ASN A 576 -0.65 26.44 -55.65
C ASN A 576 -0.01 25.13 -55.16
N ASN A 577 -0.86 24.12 -55.01
CA ASN A 577 -0.60 22.68 -55.14
C ASN A 577 0.28 21.94 -54.12
N ALA A 578 -0.39 21.22 -53.21
CA ALA A 578 0.11 19.97 -52.64
C ALA A 578 -1.02 18.93 -52.54
N GLN A 579 -1.37 18.34 -53.69
CA GLN A 579 -2.01 17.03 -53.81
C GLN A 579 -0.98 16.10 -54.48
N SER A 580 -0.87 14.85 -54.01
CA SER A 580 0.20 13.85 -54.27
C SER A 580 1.22 13.85 -53.12
N ILE A 581 1.14 12.97 -52.11
CA ILE A 581 1.42 11.53 -52.18
C ILE A 581 0.73 10.86 -50.96
N ILE A 582 -0.50 10.35 -51.13
CA ILE A 582 -1.11 9.35 -50.21
C ILE A 582 -1.77 8.31 -51.11
N SER A 583 -0.95 7.49 -51.76
CA SER A 583 -1.39 6.29 -52.46
C SER A 583 -0.18 5.41 -52.70
N LYS A 584 0.16 4.59 -51.69
CA LYS A 584 0.91 3.32 -51.76
C LYS A 584 1.56 3.06 -50.39
N LEU A 585 0.82 2.39 -49.52
CA LEU A 585 1.31 1.49 -48.45
C LEU A 585 0.08 0.87 -47.75
N ASN A 586 -0.76 0.18 -48.55
CA ASN A 586 -1.77 -0.74 -48.06
C ASN A 586 -1.64 -2.01 -48.88
N GLN A 587 -0.88 -2.98 -48.38
CA GLN A 587 -0.88 -4.40 -48.75
C GLN A 587 0.13 -5.11 -47.83
N PHE A 588 -0.33 -5.75 -46.76
CA PHE A 588 -0.27 -7.20 -46.50
C PHE A 588 -0.94 -7.54 -45.14
N PRO A 589 -1.48 -8.76 -44.98
CA PRO A 589 -2.52 -9.10 -44.00
C PRO A 589 -2.02 -9.96 -42.82
N GLY A 590 -2.84 -10.02 -41.77
CA GLY A 590 -2.72 -10.91 -40.60
C GLY A 590 -2.97 -10.11 -39.32
N GLY A 591 -4.14 -10.13 -38.68
CA GLY A 591 -5.02 -11.25 -38.41
C GLY A 591 -4.97 -11.57 -36.90
N SER A 592 -5.29 -10.59 -36.05
CA SER A 592 -5.54 -10.83 -34.62
C SER A 592 -7.05 -10.97 -34.42
N ARG A 593 -7.46 -12.01 -33.71
CA ARG A 593 -8.85 -12.36 -33.45
C ARG A 593 -9.50 -11.26 -32.59
N ASP A 594 -10.52 -10.62 -33.14
CA ASP A 594 -11.37 -9.67 -32.44
C ASP A 594 -12.11 -10.37 -31.30
N ILE A 595 -11.98 -9.82 -30.09
CA ILE A 595 -12.93 -10.03 -29.00
C ILE A 595 -14.11 -9.09 -29.31
N ASP A 596 -15.16 -9.65 -29.89
CA ASP A 596 -16.41 -8.93 -30.15
C ASP A 596 -17.12 -8.68 -28.80
N ILE A 597 -16.77 -7.57 -28.13
CA ILE A 597 -17.47 -7.12 -26.92
C ILE A 597 -18.81 -6.55 -27.38
N ASP A 598 -19.86 -7.34 -27.20
CA ASP A 598 -21.26 -6.97 -27.45
C ASP A 598 -21.58 -5.62 -26.77
N ARG A 599 -21.62 -4.55 -27.59
CA ARG A 599 -21.85 -3.15 -27.19
C ARG A 599 -23.18 -2.94 -26.42
N ARG A 600 -24.04 -3.95 -26.34
CA ARG A 600 -25.36 -3.88 -25.67
C ARG A 600 -25.35 -4.12 -24.15
N LYS A 601 -24.20 -4.44 -23.54
CA LYS A 601 -24.13 -4.81 -22.10
C LYS A 601 -23.73 -3.68 -21.13
N ILE A 602 -23.24 -2.53 -21.61
CA ILE A 602 -22.81 -1.42 -20.73
C ILE A 602 -24.00 -0.49 -20.44
N GLN A 603 -24.39 -0.40 -19.17
CA GLN A 603 -25.56 0.40 -18.75
C GLN A 603 -25.32 1.91 -18.95
N PRO A 604 -26.31 2.71 -19.36
CA PRO A 604 -26.13 4.17 -19.43
C PRO A 604 -25.83 4.77 -18.05
N CYS A 605 -24.85 5.67 -17.98
CA CYS A 605 -24.58 6.40 -16.74
C CYS A 605 -25.77 7.28 -16.36
N ARG A 606 -26.21 7.20 -15.09
CA ARG A 606 -27.28 8.04 -14.53
C ARG A 606 -27.02 9.53 -14.72
N ASP A 607 -25.77 9.97 -14.59
CA ASP A 607 -25.39 11.38 -14.69
C ASP A 607 -25.12 11.81 -16.14
N SER A 608 -25.12 10.87 -17.09
CA SER A 608 -24.98 11.12 -18.54
C SER A 608 -23.81 12.06 -18.87
N ILE A 609 -24.03 13.07 -19.73
CA ILE A 609 -23.04 14.09 -20.11
C ILE A 609 -22.50 14.92 -18.93
N ASN A 610 -23.20 14.92 -17.78
CA ASN A 610 -22.80 15.66 -16.57
C ASN A 610 -21.94 14.81 -15.62
N CYS A 611 -21.60 13.57 -15.98
CA CYS A 611 -20.87 12.67 -15.10
C CYS A 611 -19.42 13.13 -14.88
N LEU A 612 -19.09 13.49 -13.63
CA LEU A 612 -17.73 13.80 -13.19
C LEU A 612 -16.77 12.60 -13.26
N LYS A 613 -17.31 11.38 -13.30
CA LYS A 613 -16.54 10.13 -13.34
C LYS A 613 -16.29 9.62 -14.77
N ILE A 614 -16.66 10.38 -15.82
CA ILE A 614 -16.43 9.98 -17.22
C ILE A 614 -14.94 9.81 -17.58
N ILE A 615 -14.03 10.39 -16.78
CA ILE A 615 -12.58 10.20 -16.93
C ILE A 615 -12.04 9.00 -16.14
N SER A 616 -12.88 8.34 -15.33
CA SER A 616 -12.51 7.14 -14.58
C SER A 616 -12.70 5.91 -15.46
N GLU A 617 -11.63 5.17 -15.68
CA GLU A 617 -11.64 3.93 -16.47
C GLU A 617 -12.58 2.87 -15.85
N GLU A 618 -12.56 2.74 -14.53
CA GLU A 618 -13.44 1.82 -13.78
C GLU A 618 -14.92 2.16 -13.95
N HIS A 619 -15.28 3.44 -13.87
CA HIS A 619 -16.64 3.90 -14.11
C HIS A 619 -17.06 3.66 -15.57
N CYS A 620 -16.17 3.90 -16.51
CA CYS A 620 -16.41 3.71 -17.94
C CYS A 620 -16.51 2.23 -18.37
N LYS A 621 -15.95 1.29 -17.60
CA LYS A 621 -16.16 -0.16 -17.83
C LYS A 621 -17.59 -0.59 -17.54
N ARG A 622 -18.26 0.09 -16.60
CA ARG A 622 -19.62 -0.25 -16.13
C ARG A 622 -20.70 0.59 -16.78
N PHE A 623 -20.37 1.85 -17.07
CA PHE A 623 -21.34 2.83 -17.52
C PHE A 623 -20.95 3.49 -18.84
N SER A 624 -21.91 3.57 -19.75
CA SER A 624 -21.77 4.25 -21.03
C SER A 624 -22.19 5.71 -20.92
N HIS A 625 -21.56 6.59 -21.71
CA HIS A 625 -21.83 8.03 -21.72
C HIS A 625 -22.02 8.53 -23.15
N PRO A 626 -22.79 9.60 -23.39
CA PRO A 626 -22.86 10.19 -24.72
C PRO A 626 -21.50 10.70 -25.18
N CYS A 627 -21.09 10.33 -26.39
CA CYS A 627 -19.89 10.86 -27.02
C CYS A 627 -20.07 12.37 -27.24
N ARG A 628 -19.05 13.14 -26.88
CA ARG A 628 -19.04 14.61 -27.03
C ARG A 628 -19.10 15.06 -28.47
N PHE A 629 -18.64 14.23 -29.39
CA PHE A 629 -18.66 14.48 -30.83
C PHE A 629 -19.80 13.72 -31.52
N SER A 630 -20.66 13.02 -30.77
CA SER A 630 -21.83 12.32 -31.28
C SER A 630 -21.50 11.51 -32.55
N GLU A 631 -22.21 11.73 -33.65
CA GLU A 631 -21.99 11.06 -34.93
C GLU A 631 -20.73 11.52 -35.70
N VAL A 632 -20.12 12.65 -35.35
CA VAL A 632 -18.90 13.17 -36.00
C VAL A 632 -17.60 12.72 -35.30
N CYS A 633 -17.69 11.89 -34.26
CA CYS A 633 -16.53 11.29 -33.64
C CYS A 633 -15.73 10.43 -34.64
N ARG A 634 -14.42 10.62 -34.70
CA ARG A 634 -13.50 9.83 -35.53
C ARG A 634 -13.02 8.54 -34.85
N ASN A 635 -13.22 8.42 -33.54
CA ASN A 635 -12.69 7.33 -32.70
C ASN A 635 -13.77 6.33 -32.25
N LYS A 636 -14.85 6.17 -33.02
CA LYS A 636 -16.04 5.36 -32.62
C LYS A 636 -15.68 3.94 -32.19
N ASP A 637 -14.66 3.34 -32.82
CA ASP A 637 -14.26 1.96 -32.56
C ASP A 637 -13.26 1.81 -31.41
N ARG A 638 -12.68 2.90 -30.92
CA ARG A 638 -11.69 2.92 -29.83
C ARG A 638 -12.30 3.27 -28.47
N GLU A 639 -13.54 3.75 -28.44
CA GLU A 639 -14.22 4.23 -27.22
C GLU A 639 -15.54 3.47 -27.00
N PRO A 640 -15.50 2.17 -26.64
CA PRO A 640 -16.71 1.33 -26.52
C PRO A 640 -17.65 1.77 -25.39
N ASN A 641 -17.15 2.55 -24.43
CA ASN A 641 -17.90 3.15 -23.33
C ASN A 641 -18.61 4.46 -23.72
N LEU A 642 -18.48 4.94 -24.96
CA LEU A 642 -19.17 6.12 -25.46
C LEU A 642 -20.28 5.77 -26.46
N THR A 643 -21.47 6.33 -26.26
CA THR A 643 -22.58 6.20 -27.20
C THR A 643 -22.48 7.29 -28.27
N HIS A 644 -22.38 6.86 -29.53
CA HIS A 644 -22.20 7.74 -30.69
C HIS A 644 -23.52 8.03 -31.42
N GLU A 645 -24.59 8.17 -30.63
CA GLU A 645 -25.93 8.44 -31.14
C GLU A 645 -25.98 9.84 -31.78
N PRO A 646 -26.67 9.99 -32.94
CA PRO A 646 -26.78 11.29 -33.60
C PRO A 646 -27.38 12.37 -32.71
N HIS A 647 -26.68 13.49 -32.56
CA HIS A 647 -27.21 14.65 -31.85
C HIS A 647 -27.94 15.55 -32.86
N ARG A 648 -29.25 15.29 -33.03
CA ARG A 648 -30.13 15.94 -34.01
C ARG A 648 -30.48 17.39 -33.63
N VAL A 649 -29.48 18.27 -33.66
CA VAL A 649 -29.65 19.72 -33.48
C VAL A 649 -29.08 20.48 -34.67
N SER A 650 -29.65 21.65 -34.98
CA SER A 650 -29.23 22.47 -36.11
C SER A 650 -27.81 23.01 -35.95
N ASN A 651 -27.09 23.21 -37.06
CA ASN A 651 -25.82 23.95 -37.02
C ASN A 651 -26.06 25.40 -36.58
N CYS A 652 -25.18 25.94 -35.74
CA CYS A 652 -25.20 27.35 -35.38
C CYS A 652 -24.93 28.21 -36.63
N SER A 653 -25.82 29.17 -36.91
CA SER A 653 -25.71 30.06 -38.08
C SER A 653 -24.44 30.92 -38.08
N LEU A 654 -23.83 31.14 -36.90
CA LEU A 654 -22.60 31.91 -36.74
C LEU A 654 -21.33 31.05 -36.80
N GLY A 655 -21.45 29.71 -36.87
CA GLY A 655 -20.32 28.80 -36.99
C GLY A 655 -19.22 29.04 -35.95
N ARG A 656 -17.97 29.22 -36.41
CA ARG A 656 -16.81 29.54 -35.55
C ARG A 656 -16.82 30.95 -34.97
N SER A 657 -17.61 31.86 -35.52
CA SER A 657 -17.73 33.25 -35.04
C SER A 657 -18.80 33.41 -33.94
N CYS A 658 -19.37 32.31 -33.45
CA CYS A 658 -20.35 32.35 -32.38
C CYS A 658 -19.73 32.85 -31.07
N LYS A 659 -20.39 33.82 -30.43
CA LYS A 659 -19.97 34.35 -29.12
C LYS A 659 -20.46 33.53 -27.93
N LYS A 660 -21.24 32.47 -28.17
CA LYS A 660 -21.85 31.60 -27.15
C LYS A 660 -21.20 30.21 -27.09
N LEU A 661 -19.93 30.10 -27.50
CA LEU A 661 -19.20 28.83 -27.48
C LEU A 661 -18.95 28.32 -26.05
N ASP A 662 -18.99 29.21 -25.07
CA ASP A 662 -18.80 28.98 -23.63
C ASP A 662 -20.11 28.78 -22.85
N ASP A 663 -21.25 28.76 -23.55
CA ASP A 663 -22.58 28.49 -23.00
C ASP A 663 -22.92 27.00 -23.19
N PRO A 664 -22.95 26.19 -22.11
CA PRO A 664 -23.26 24.77 -22.20
C PRO A 664 -24.64 24.49 -22.82
N TYR A 665 -25.64 25.35 -22.60
CA TYR A 665 -26.98 25.17 -23.15
C TYR A 665 -27.00 25.46 -24.66
N HIS A 666 -26.24 26.47 -25.11
CA HIS A 666 -26.08 26.73 -26.53
C HIS A 666 -25.42 25.57 -27.24
N ARG A 667 -24.36 25.00 -26.66
CA ARG A 667 -23.64 23.83 -27.22
C ARG A 667 -24.54 22.59 -27.29
N ALA A 668 -25.40 22.39 -26.29
CA ALA A 668 -26.41 21.33 -26.33
C ALA A 668 -27.53 21.58 -27.35
N ALA A 669 -27.79 22.83 -27.76
CA ALA A 669 -28.89 23.17 -28.67
C ALA A 669 -28.45 23.41 -30.13
N TYR A 670 -27.15 23.64 -30.38
CA TYR A 670 -26.61 23.95 -31.70
C TYR A 670 -25.23 23.34 -31.92
N ARG A 671 -25.00 22.82 -33.13
CA ARG A 671 -23.70 22.25 -33.49
C ARG A 671 -22.75 23.30 -34.04
N HIS A 672 -21.46 23.08 -33.78
CA HIS A 672 -20.38 23.86 -34.35
C HIS A 672 -19.39 22.92 -35.04
N VAL A 673 -19.02 23.25 -36.27
CA VAL A 673 -18.06 22.44 -37.05
C VAL A 673 -16.74 22.34 -36.29
N GLU A 674 -16.26 21.10 -36.11
CA GLU A 674 -15.00 20.74 -35.41
C GLU A 674 -14.94 21.06 -33.91
N LEU A 675 -16.07 21.37 -33.28
CA LEU A 675 -16.16 21.52 -31.83
C LEU A 675 -17.08 20.43 -31.24
N PRO A 676 -16.84 19.99 -29.99
CA PRO A 676 -17.71 19.02 -29.37
C PRO A 676 -19.13 19.58 -29.17
N ASP A 677 -20.15 18.74 -29.31
CA ASP A 677 -21.53 19.08 -29.03
C ASP A 677 -21.75 19.29 -27.50
N PHE A 678 -20.97 18.63 -26.64
CA PHE A 678 -21.06 18.74 -25.18
C PHE A 678 -19.73 19.13 -24.50
N LEU A 679 -19.79 19.96 -23.46
CA LEU A 679 -18.63 20.40 -22.67
C LEU A 679 -18.23 19.37 -21.58
N PHE A 680 -17.00 19.44 -21.05
CA PHE A 680 -16.53 18.59 -19.95
C PHE A 680 -17.06 19.09 -18.61
N PRO A 681 -17.66 18.23 -17.76
CA PRO A 681 -17.98 18.68 -16.41
C PRO A 681 -16.67 19.00 -15.67
N CYS A 682 -16.50 20.26 -15.27
CA CYS A 682 -15.36 20.76 -14.52
C CYS A 682 -15.27 20.03 -13.18
N ARG A 683 -14.08 19.58 -12.76
CA ARG A 683 -13.90 18.86 -11.49
C ARG A 683 -14.40 19.67 -10.29
N ASP A 684 -14.18 20.98 -10.31
CA ASP A 684 -14.60 21.88 -9.23
C ASP A 684 -16.04 22.38 -9.38
N GLN A 685 -16.73 22.04 -10.47
CA GLN A 685 -18.13 22.43 -10.75
C GLN A 685 -18.36 23.92 -10.43
N ASN A 686 -19.37 24.26 -9.64
CA ASN A 686 -19.70 25.63 -9.25
C ASN A 686 -18.57 26.34 -8.46
N ALA A 687 -17.65 25.59 -7.84
CA ALA A 687 -16.55 26.10 -7.04
C ALA A 687 -15.29 26.44 -7.88
N CYS A 688 -15.30 26.20 -9.20
CA CYS A 688 -14.16 26.54 -10.04
C CYS A 688 -13.89 28.06 -10.07
N LYS A 689 -12.65 28.43 -9.74
CA LYS A 689 -12.18 29.82 -9.79
C LYS A 689 -11.75 30.26 -11.18
N ASN A 690 -11.46 29.31 -12.08
CA ASN A 690 -11.05 29.62 -13.45
C ASN A 690 -12.29 29.78 -14.35
N ARG A 691 -12.68 31.03 -14.62
CA ARG A 691 -13.81 31.35 -15.50
C ARG A 691 -13.38 32.04 -16.80
N THR A 692 -12.14 31.84 -17.25
CA THR A 692 -11.70 32.40 -18.53
C THR A 692 -12.46 31.78 -19.70
N PHE A 693 -12.52 32.50 -20.82
CA PHE A 693 -13.21 32.02 -22.02
C PHE A 693 -12.63 30.68 -22.50
N GLU A 694 -11.30 30.54 -22.49
CA GLU A 694 -10.59 29.32 -22.91
C GLU A 694 -10.95 28.10 -22.06
N HIS A 695 -11.24 28.32 -20.77
CA HIS A 695 -11.72 27.26 -19.88
C HIS A 695 -13.19 26.94 -20.16
N ARG A 696 -14.04 27.97 -20.25
CA ARG A 696 -15.49 27.78 -20.39
C ARG A 696 -15.93 27.24 -21.76
N VAL A 697 -15.13 27.41 -22.82
CA VAL A 697 -15.40 26.74 -24.11
C VAL A 697 -15.09 25.23 -24.09
N LYS A 698 -14.44 24.74 -23.03
CA LYS A 698 -14.10 23.32 -22.81
C LYS A 698 -14.90 22.68 -21.67
N TYR A 699 -15.20 23.44 -20.61
CA TYR A 699 -15.78 22.89 -19.38
C TYR A 699 -17.10 23.54 -18.95
N SER A 700 -18.05 22.72 -18.50
CA SER A 700 -19.28 23.12 -17.79
C SER A 700 -19.06 23.10 -16.27
N HIS A 701 -19.75 23.95 -15.53
CA HIS A 701 -19.57 24.20 -14.10
C HIS A 701 -20.76 23.75 -13.26
N GLY A 702 -21.50 22.74 -13.70
CA GLY A 702 -22.67 22.20 -13.00
C GLY A 702 -24.02 22.64 -13.58
N GLU A 703 -24.02 23.23 -14.77
CA GLU A 703 -25.22 23.39 -15.57
C GLU A 703 -25.77 22.00 -15.93
N LYS A 704 -27.00 21.71 -15.48
CA LYS A 704 -27.66 20.42 -15.73
C LYS A 704 -28.23 20.43 -17.15
N LEU A 705 -27.51 19.84 -18.08
CA LEU A 705 -27.98 19.62 -19.43
C LEU A 705 -28.86 18.38 -19.47
N GLU A 706 -30.15 18.54 -19.78
CA GLU A 706 -31.07 17.44 -20.06
C GLU A 706 -31.04 17.12 -21.55
N ARG A 707 -30.78 15.86 -21.90
CA ARG A 707 -30.90 15.40 -23.27
C ARG A 707 -32.40 15.31 -23.59
N LYS A 708 -32.93 16.22 -24.41
CA LYS A 708 -34.28 16.06 -24.98
C LYS A 708 -34.24 14.82 -25.88
N ILE A 709 -34.63 13.67 -25.36
CA ILE A 709 -34.91 12.49 -26.18
C ILE A 709 -36.18 12.84 -26.96
N ILE A 710 -36.02 13.25 -28.21
CA ILE A 710 -37.14 13.42 -29.13
C ILE A 710 -37.60 12.00 -29.47
N ASN A 711 -38.61 11.51 -28.75
CA ASN A 711 -39.37 10.33 -29.14
C ASN A 711 -40.26 10.72 -30.34
N GLU A 712 -39.68 10.74 -31.53
CA GLU A 712 -40.43 10.73 -32.78
C GLU A 712 -40.38 9.32 -33.35
N ASP A 713 -41.56 8.68 -33.36
CA ASP A 713 -41.87 7.37 -33.90
C ASP A 713 -41.87 7.43 -35.45
N PRO A 714 -40.87 6.84 -36.14
CA PRO A 714 -40.81 6.82 -37.59
C PRO A 714 -40.93 5.36 -38.05
N ASP A 715 -42.11 4.76 -37.96
CA ASP A 715 -42.82 4.26 -39.15
C ASP A 715 -44.03 3.37 -38.84
N LYS A 716 -45.20 3.96 -39.09
CA LYS A 716 -46.33 3.25 -39.72
C LYS A 716 -45.86 2.79 -41.12
N PRO A 717 -46.23 1.59 -41.58
CA PRO A 717 -45.34 0.78 -42.42
C PRO A 717 -45.53 1.00 -43.93
N ARG A 718 -44.46 0.76 -44.70
CA ARG A 718 -44.54 0.19 -46.06
C ARG A 718 -43.60 -1.02 -46.20
N SER A 719 -44.27 -2.16 -46.36
CA SER A 719 -43.86 -3.48 -46.83
C SER A 719 -42.75 -3.51 -47.90
N PHE A 720 -41.88 -4.55 -47.87
CA PHE A 720 -41.96 -5.71 -48.79
C PHE A 720 -40.80 -6.72 -48.55
N SER A 721 -41.21 -7.99 -48.42
CA SER A 721 -40.57 -9.26 -48.86
C SER A 721 -39.13 -9.67 -48.44
N ASN A 722 -39.10 -10.69 -47.56
CA ASN A 722 -38.22 -11.89 -47.52
C ASN A 722 -38.20 -12.66 -48.89
N PRO A 723 -37.48 -13.81 -49.12
CA PRO A 723 -36.81 -14.74 -48.16
C PRO A 723 -35.49 -15.45 -48.64
N SER A 724 -35.01 -16.38 -47.79
CA SER A 724 -34.41 -17.72 -48.08
C SER A 724 -32.94 -17.79 -48.54
N SER A 725 -32.09 -18.77 -48.16
CA SER A 725 -32.24 -20.20 -47.78
C SER A 725 -31.07 -20.62 -46.84
N SER A 726 -31.18 -21.47 -45.81
CA SER A 726 -31.11 -22.97 -45.78
C SER A 726 -30.05 -23.57 -46.74
N GLU A 727 -29.24 -24.60 -46.45
CA GLU A 727 -29.37 -25.79 -45.60
C GLU A 727 -28.05 -26.62 -45.61
N SER A 728 -27.77 -27.35 -44.51
CA SER A 728 -27.18 -28.73 -44.40
C SER A 728 -25.93 -29.21 -45.18
N TYR A 729 -24.98 -29.90 -44.51
CA TYR A 729 -24.80 -31.38 -44.51
C TYR A 729 -23.57 -31.88 -43.71
N LEU A 730 -23.60 -33.17 -43.39
CA LEU A 730 -22.84 -34.02 -42.45
C LEU A 730 -21.56 -34.68 -43.02
N ASP A 731 -20.97 -35.56 -42.19
CA ASP A 731 -19.89 -36.57 -42.35
C ASP A 731 -18.44 -36.12 -42.09
N ASP A 732 -17.67 -36.63 -41.12
CA ASP A 732 -17.48 -37.93 -40.43
C ASP A 732 -16.35 -38.82 -41.02
N GLN A 733 -15.45 -39.24 -40.11
CA GLN A 733 -14.56 -40.42 -40.11
C GLN A 733 -13.14 -40.49 -40.77
N ARG A 734 -12.19 -40.88 -39.88
CA ARG A 734 -11.06 -41.86 -39.98
C ARG A 734 -9.63 -41.46 -40.45
N ASN A 735 -8.74 -41.29 -39.46
CA ASN A 735 -7.54 -42.11 -39.07
C ASN A 735 -6.48 -42.57 -40.12
N PRO A 736 -5.29 -43.11 -39.74
CA PRO A 736 -4.05 -42.55 -39.15
C PRO A 736 -2.79 -42.78 -40.06
N ARG A 737 -1.59 -42.26 -39.68
CA ARG A 737 -0.31 -43.02 -39.64
C ARG A 737 0.95 -42.21 -39.29
N ASN A 738 1.86 -42.94 -38.64
CA ASN A 738 3.23 -42.66 -38.17
C ASN A 738 4.25 -42.20 -39.22
N GLN A 739 5.32 -41.53 -38.75
CA GLN A 739 6.76 -41.82 -38.98
C GLN A 739 7.59 -40.90 -38.05
N GLN A 740 8.23 -41.41 -36.99
CA GLN A 740 9.63 -41.88 -36.90
C GLN A 740 10.70 -40.96 -37.53
N HIS A 741 11.54 -40.37 -36.68
CA HIS A 741 12.99 -40.26 -36.91
C HIS A 741 13.75 -40.25 -35.57
N GLN A 742 14.69 -41.19 -35.45
CA GLN A 742 15.75 -41.25 -34.44
C GLN A 742 16.98 -40.48 -34.95
N GLY A 743 17.71 -39.86 -34.03
CA GLY A 743 19.06 -39.34 -34.22
C GLY A 743 19.79 -39.36 -32.88
N HIS A 744 20.87 -40.14 -32.82
CA HIS A 744 21.75 -40.37 -31.67
C HIS A 744 22.55 -39.11 -31.30
N ASP A 745 22.79 -38.91 -30.00
CA ASP A 745 24.09 -38.44 -29.52
C ASP A 745 24.35 -38.93 -28.09
N GLU A 746 25.52 -39.55 -27.92
CA GLU A 746 26.00 -40.19 -26.71
C GLU A 746 26.85 -39.23 -25.84
N ASN A 747 26.95 -39.57 -24.55
CA ASN A 747 27.88 -39.05 -23.53
C ASN A 747 27.57 -37.73 -22.80
N ARG A 748 26.87 -37.87 -21.66
CA ARG A 748 27.38 -37.55 -20.30
C ARG A 748 26.41 -38.13 -19.24
N ASN A 749 26.78 -39.26 -18.64
CA ASN A 749 26.01 -39.92 -17.57
C ASN A 749 26.37 -39.31 -16.20
N GLU A 750 25.85 -38.12 -15.89
CA GLU A 750 25.83 -37.59 -14.52
C GLU A 750 24.40 -37.71 -13.96
N LYS A 751 24.18 -38.72 -13.11
CA LYS A 751 22.90 -38.89 -12.42
C LYS A 751 22.76 -37.82 -11.33
N LEU A 752 21.68 -37.05 -11.38
CA LEU A 752 21.38 -36.01 -10.41
C LEU A 752 21.22 -36.60 -8.99
N PRO A 753 21.72 -35.95 -7.92
CA PRO A 753 21.50 -36.43 -6.57
C PRO A 753 20.00 -36.49 -6.25
N CYS A 754 19.54 -37.63 -5.74
CA CYS A 754 18.15 -37.76 -5.33
C CYS A 754 17.88 -36.83 -4.14
N ARG A 755 16.91 -35.91 -4.27
CA ARG A 755 16.51 -34.95 -3.22
C ARG A 755 16.09 -35.60 -1.89
N TYR A 756 15.79 -36.90 -1.90
CA TYR A 756 15.40 -37.66 -0.71
C TYR A 756 16.53 -38.51 -0.13
N GLY A 757 17.72 -38.49 -0.74
CA GLY A 757 18.90 -39.23 -0.29
C GLY A 757 18.59 -40.68 0.09
N LEU A 758 19.13 -41.14 1.22
CA LEU A 758 18.91 -42.50 1.73
C LEU A 758 17.44 -42.83 2.06
N LYS A 759 16.57 -41.82 2.21
CA LYS A 759 15.14 -41.98 2.55
C LYS A 759 14.22 -42.10 1.32
N CYS A 760 14.77 -42.10 0.10
CA CYS A 760 13.99 -42.28 -1.11
C CYS A 760 13.30 -43.68 -1.12
N ARG A 761 11.97 -43.70 -1.22
CA ARG A 761 11.17 -44.93 -1.32
C ARG A 761 11.39 -45.67 -2.66
N ASP A 762 11.79 -44.93 -3.69
CA ASP A 762 11.95 -45.44 -5.06
C ASP A 762 13.41 -45.80 -5.40
N ARG A 763 14.29 -45.84 -4.40
CA ARG A 763 15.74 -46.10 -4.57
C ARG A 763 16.10 -47.48 -5.16
N ASN A 764 15.12 -48.35 -5.36
CA ASN A 764 15.27 -49.67 -5.98
C ASN A 764 14.53 -49.78 -7.33
N ILE A 765 13.82 -48.73 -7.77
CA ILE A 765 13.07 -48.73 -9.02
C ILE A 765 14.02 -48.37 -10.17
N ALA A 766 14.18 -49.27 -11.13
CA ALA A 766 15.17 -49.17 -12.20
C ALA A 766 15.08 -47.84 -12.99
N HIS A 767 13.86 -47.38 -13.30
CA HIS A 767 13.64 -46.11 -13.98
C HIS A 767 14.10 -44.91 -13.13
N HIS A 768 13.85 -44.92 -11.83
CA HIS A 768 14.30 -43.87 -10.90
C HIS A 768 15.83 -43.88 -10.76
N CYS A 769 16.42 -45.06 -10.56
CA CYS A 769 17.87 -45.23 -10.43
C CYS A 769 18.64 -44.96 -11.73
N SER A 770 17.97 -44.89 -12.88
CA SER A 770 18.58 -44.46 -14.14
C SER A 770 18.81 -42.94 -14.18
N ARG A 771 17.99 -42.16 -13.47
CA ARG A 771 18.01 -40.68 -13.48
C ARG A 771 18.66 -40.07 -12.24
N TYR A 772 18.59 -40.75 -11.09
CA TYR A 772 19.06 -40.19 -9.81
C TYR A 772 20.10 -41.07 -9.10
N SER A 773 21.11 -40.43 -8.51
CA SER A 773 22.13 -41.07 -7.66
C SER A 773 21.74 -41.00 -6.18
N HIS A 774 22.11 -42.02 -5.41
CA HIS A 774 21.87 -42.10 -3.95
C HIS A 774 23.20 -42.41 -3.25
N PRO A 775 23.43 -41.95 -2.01
CA PRO A 775 24.62 -42.32 -1.24
C PRO A 775 24.74 -43.84 -1.12
N SER A 776 25.94 -44.37 -1.29
CA SER A 776 26.17 -45.82 -1.47
C SER A 776 25.85 -46.65 -0.21
N ASN A 777 25.76 -47.97 -0.36
CA ASN A 777 25.54 -48.93 0.74
C ASN A 777 26.62 -48.89 1.85
N GLN A 778 27.74 -48.15 1.68
CA GLN A 778 28.80 -48.01 2.68
C GLN A 778 28.38 -47.22 3.93
N ASP A 779 27.27 -46.47 3.88
CA ASP A 779 26.76 -45.68 5.02
C ASP A 779 25.77 -46.44 5.92
N LYS A 780 25.49 -47.72 5.62
CA LYS A 780 24.65 -48.58 6.48
C LYS A 780 25.39 -48.90 7.78
N GLY A 781 25.05 -48.20 8.86
CA GLY A 781 25.53 -48.47 10.21
C GLY A 781 26.17 -47.26 10.90
N ARG A 782 26.44 -46.17 10.17
CA ARG A 782 26.98 -44.93 10.74
C ARG A 782 25.86 -44.05 11.32
N LYS A 783 26.10 -43.44 12.48
CA LYS A 783 25.14 -42.54 13.11
C LYS A 783 25.07 -41.21 12.33
N PRO A 784 23.93 -40.50 12.27
CA PRO A 784 23.91 -39.16 11.69
C PRO A 784 24.82 -38.23 12.50
N CYS A 785 25.71 -37.50 11.83
CA CYS A 785 26.53 -36.51 12.50
C CYS A 785 25.64 -35.43 13.14
N PRO A 786 25.76 -35.13 14.45
CA PRO A 786 24.93 -34.13 15.11
C PRO A 786 25.11 -32.71 14.54
N PHE A 787 26.24 -32.46 13.85
CA PHE A 787 26.56 -31.19 13.22
C PHE A 787 26.23 -31.15 11.71
N GLY A 788 25.61 -32.21 11.16
CA GLY A 788 25.16 -32.27 9.78
C GLY A 788 26.23 -31.88 8.75
N SER A 789 25.85 -31.10 7.74
CA SER A 789 26.76 -30.57 6.71
C SER A 789 27.79 -29.55 7.23
N THR A 790 27.62 -29.05 8.46
CA THR A 790 28.50 -28.05 9.10
C THR A 790 29.58 -28.66 10.00
N CYS A 791 29.79 -29.98 9.93
CA CYS A 791 30.78 -30.64 10.77
C CYS A 791 32.23 -30.32 10.32
N TYR A 792 33.02 -29.77 11.23
CA TYR A 792 34.44 -29.44 10.99
C TYR A 792 35.36 -30.66 10.97
N ASN A 793 34.89 -31.84 11.43
CA ASN A 793 35.67 -33.08 11.50
C ASN A 793 35.46 -33.99 10.28
N THR A 794 35.02 -33.43 9.15
CA THR A 794 34.75 -34.16 7.89
C THR A 794 36.00 -34.75 7.24
N THR A 795 37.19 -34.46 7.77
CA THR A 795 38.47 -35.04 7.34
C THR A 795 39.10 -35.99 8.38
N ASP A 796 38.52 -36.11 9.58
CA ASP A 796 39.02 -37.04 10.60
C ASP A 796 38.53 -38.47 10.32
N ALA A 797 39.48 -39.38 10.07
CA ALA A 797 39.20 -40.76 9.69
C ALA A 797 38.39 -41.51 10.77
N LYS A 798 38.59 -41.19 12.05
CA LYS A 798 37.83 -41.81 13.15
C LYS A 798 36.38 -41.32 13.14
N HIS A 799 36.19 -40.01 13.03
CA HIS A 799 34.87 -39.38 12.92
C HIS A 799 34.06 -39.85 11.70
N ILE A 800 34.69 -39.90 10.51
CA ILE A 800 34.03 -40.35 9.27
C ILE A 800 33.64 -41.83 9.33
N SER A 801 34.37 -42.66 10.10
CA SER A 801 34.05 -44.07 10.26
C SER A 801 32.79 -44.32 11.11
N GLU A 802 32.48 -43.41 12.05
CA GLU A 802 31.35 -43.53 12.98
C GLU A 802 30.12 -42.73 12.53
N PHE A 803 30.31 -41.61 11.82
CA PHE A 803 29.23 -40.65 11.51
C PHE A 803 29.02 -40.40 10.01
N SER A 804 27.76 -40.40 9.59
CA SER A 804 27.34 -40.02 8.23
C SER A 804 27.02 -38.53 8.18
N HIS A 805 27.47 -37.88 7.10
CA HIS A 805 27.20 -36.47 6.80
C HIS A 805 26.31 -36.49 5.57
N GLY A 806 25.05 -36.05 5.74
CA GLY A 806 24.01 -36.08 4.72
C GLY A 806 23.97 -34.83 3.87
#